data_AF-A0A9E5WSH1-F1
#
_entry.id   AF-A0A9E5WSH1-F1
#
_cell.length_a   1.000
_cell.length_b   1.000
_cell.length_c   1.000
_cell.angle_alpha   90.00
_cell.angle_beta   90.00
_cell.angle_gamma   90.00
#
_symmetry.space_group_name_H-M   'P 1'
#
loop_
_entity.id
_entity.type
_entity.pdbx_description
1 polymer ?
#
loop_
_entity_poly.entity_id
_entity_poly.type
_entity_poly.pdbx_seq_one_letter_code
_entity_poly.pdbx_strand_id
1 'polypeptide(L)'
;FLVNTFADTADVLPGDGVAQDEAGRTSLRAAIQEANALPGQDEILLSPGIYTLTIPGVGEDGAATGDLDITDDLAIRGADTGITVISGNRLDRVFDVLSGTLDLASLVVRDGLTSSEPGDDMGGGIRVGAYGQFRAFDVELIRNEATGDGGGLYNEGSSSILASTIAENTGTNGGGIKTVNGILDIAVSTISTNIARAYGGGIADPGELVGEVNLRNVTVVDNRAGLAAGGVDNSAGGPFAVFNTIIARNEAPIDPDVAGLFQSVGHNLIGDPGGSQGFGNPGDIVGEPGAPIDPRLGPLEYHAGEFPLPTRVHALFPDSPAVNAASPEGFDPVDQRGVPRPQGAAPDIGAFELEVGEIRGIKFEDVNGNGIRDFGEPGLSGWIIYLDANSNGVLEWADRDGDELWDPDEGERWTWTQADNPETANIDETGQYVFGDLLPGTYTVREVLPAGWAANNPGPEGYTVQLQPGGMTLPVPDGRPALGNNTIDNGLPEGDPGHFSVQLGPGGTTDTVHLAGTSTVFEYTAYLDVNAQGPNADLGAPDVFDLQDIGAAPTFVAGNFATSQATITPSTGGQIDVQIQVGIIPGTSALFTIYDFTASGGADLRNSTFWQYLDSDIYSSGDDELEVLGSVATNDLRLTTVDPTTNIRETQMSFPNLTGAMLSGWAAQVYSDLQDNILSDHSGRRIHGHSRSRR
;
A
#
# COMPACT_ATOMS: atom_id res chain seq x y z
N PHE A 1 -1.92 29.02 -5.95
CA PHE A 1 -3.37 29.25 -5.70
C PHE A 1 -4.00 28.04 -5.01
N LEU A 2 -4.93 28.28 -4.08
CA LEU A 2 -5.74 27.21 -3.46
C LEU A 2 -7.14 27.22 -4.10
N VAL A 3 -7.48 26.13 -4.78
CA VAL A 3 -8.81 25.99 -5.40
C VAL A 3 -9.84 25.65 -4.32
N ASN A 4 -10.92 26.42 -4.27
CA ASN A 4 -11.96 26.30 -3.23
C ASN A 4 -13.37 26.06 -3.79
N THR A 5 -13.50 25.87 -5.10
CA THR A 5 -14.76 25.52 -5.76
C THR A 5 -14.54 24.51 -6.88
N PHE A 6 -15.52 23.64 -7.11
CA PHE A 6 -15.57 22.73 -8.28
C PHE A 6 -16.24 23.37 -9.49
N ALA A 7 -16.75 24.59 -9.36
CA ALA A 7 -17.33 25.32 -10.48
C ALA A 7 -16.25 25.63 -11.51
N ASP A 8 -16.57 25.46 -12.79
CA ASP A 8 -15.73 25.89 -13.90
C ASP A 8 -16.10 27.34 -14.28
N THR A 9 -15.34 28.30 -13.76
CA THR A 9 -15.58 29.75 -13.92
C THR A 9 -14.28 30.47 -14.21
N ALA A 10 -14.33 31.51 -15.03
CA ALA A 10 -13.17 32.34 -15.34
C ALA A 10 -12.82 33.29 -14.18
N ASP A 11 -11.55 33.68 -14.14
CA ASP A 11 -11.06 34.81 -13.34
C ASP A 11 -11.63 36.13 -13.88
N VAL A 12 -12.03 37.01 -12.97
CA VAL A 12 -12.52 38.34 -13.32
C VAL A 12 -11.39 39.26 -13.79
N LEU A 13 -10.18 39.13 -13.24
CA LEU A 13 -9.03 40.01 -13.55
C LEU A 13 -7.69 39.26 -13.56
N PRO A 14 -7.41 38.43 -14.59
CA PRO A 14 -6.11 37.76 -14.72
C PRO A 14 -4.91 38.72 -14.59
N GLY A 15 -3.96 38.35 -13.73
CA GLY A 15 -2.70 39.04 -13.46
C GLY A 15 -2.76 40.04 -12.30
N ASP A 16 -3.81 40.03 -11.48
CA ASP A 16 -3.95 40.91 -10.31
C ASP A 16 -3.45 40.30 -8.99
N GLY A 17 -2.98 39.05 -9.04
CA GLY A 17 -2.53 38.22 -7.94
C GLY A 17 -3.64 37.42 -7.26
N VAL A 18 -4.89 37.47 -7.76
CA VAL A 18 -6.08 36.92 -7.11
C VAL A 18 -6.97 36.17 -8.12
N ALA A 19 -6.80 34.85 -8.15
CA ALA A 19 -7.60 33.94 -8.98
C ALA A 19 -9.08 33.82 -8.52
N GLN A 20 -9.93 34.83 -8.72
CA GLN A 20 -11.33 34.82 -8.23
C GLN A 20 -12.36 35.11 -9.32
N ASP A 21 -13.43 34.31 -9.31
CA ASP A 21 -14.63 34.55 -10.09
C ASP A 21 -15.49 35.71 -9.53
N GLU A 22 -16.58 36.07 -10.21
CA GLU A 22 -17.50 37.14 -9.77
C GLU A 22 -18.13 36.88 -8.38
N ALA A 23 -18.11 35.63 -7.91
CA ALA A 23 -18.61 35.23 -6.60
C ALA A 23 -17.50 35.16 -5.53
N GLY A 24 -16.27 35.55 -5.85
CA GLY A 24 -15.10 35.52 -4.95
C GLY A 24 -14.55 34.11 -4.71
N ARG A 25 -14.83 33.16 -5.60
CA ARG A 25 -14.36 31.76 -5.50
C ARG A 25 -13.22 31.52 -6.48
N THR A 26 -12.29 30.65 -6.10
CA THR A 26 -11.15 30.24 -6.92
C THR A 26 -11.42 28.87 -7.50
N SER A 27 -11.79 28.84 -8.78
CA SER A 27 -11.91 27.62 -9.59
C SER A 27 -10.53 27.19 -10.10
N LEU A 28 -10.45 25.97 -10.65
CA LEU A 28 -9.26 25.52 -11.38
C LEU A 28 -8.96 26.43 -12.57
N ARG A 29 -9.98 26.74 -13.39
CA ARG A 29 -9.80 27.62 -14.55
C ARG A 29 -9.32 29.02 -14.17
N ALA A 30 -9.93 29.64 -13.17
CA ALA A 30 -9.49 30.96 -12.70
C ALA A 30 -8.05 30.92 -12.17
N ALA A 31 -7.68 29.86 -11.43
CA ALA A 31 -6.31 29.70 -10.94
C ALA A 31 -5.29 29.54 -12.06
N ILE A 32 -5.64 28.84 -13.15
CA ILE A 32 -4.78 28.71 -14.33
C ILE A 32 -4.68 30.03 -15.09
N GLN A 33 -5.79 30.74 -15.28
CA GLN A 33 -5.78 32.05 -15.95
C GLN A 33 -4.92 33.07 -15.20
N GLU A 34 -5.00 33.06 -13.87
CA GLU A 34 -4.14 33.90 -13.04
C GLU A 34 -2.66 33.48 -13.16
N ALA A 35 -2.36 32.18 -13.06
CA ALA A 35 -0.99 31.67 -13.20
C ALA A 35 -0.39 32.05 -14.57
N ASN A 36 -1.11 31.82 -15.66
CA ASN A 36 -0.68 32.20 -17.01
C ASN A 36 -0.37 33.70 -17.16
N ALA A 37 -0.99 34.57 -16.35
CA ALA A 37 -0.79 36.01 -16.38
C ALA A 37 0.36 36.49 -15.48
N LEU A 38 0.90 35.63 -14.62
CA LEU A 38 2.00 35.92 -13.69
C LEU A 38 3.29 35.23 -14.14
N PRO A 39 4.42 35.96 -14.28
CA PRO A 39 5.66 35.33 -14.68
C PRO A 39 6.24 34.39 -13.63
N GLY A 40 6.64 33.19 -14.04
CA GLY A 40 7.44 32.25 -13.26
C GLY A 40 6.66 31.01 -12.86
N GLN A 41 7.26 30.20 -11.98
CA GLN A 41 6.62 28.96 -11.55
C GLN A 41 5.51 29.22 -10.54
N ASP A 42 4.29 28.79 -10.88
CA ASP A 42 3.13 28.80 -10.01
C ASP A 42 2.76 27.39 -9.52
N GLU A 43 2.05 27.34 -8.39
CA GLU A 43 1.53 26.09 -7.82
C GLU A 43 0.04 26.21 -7.53
N ILE A 44 -0.75 25.26 -8.03
CA ILE A 44 -2.19 25.12 -7.77
C ILE A 44 -2.43 23.87 -6.93
N LEU A 45 -3.10 24.04 -5.79
CA LEU A 45 -3.46 22.95 -4.88
C LEU A 45 -4.94 22.61 -5.03
N LEU A 46 -5.23 21.33 -5.27
CA LEU A 46 -6.57 20.78 -5.42
C LEU A 46 -6.96 19.98 -4.18
N SER A 47 -8.18 20.22 -3.71
CA SER A 47 -8.81 19.36 -2.71
C SER A 47 -9.36 18.08 -3.38
N PRO A 48 -9.66 17.03 -2.60
CA PRO A 48 -10.39 15.87 -3.11
C PRO A 48 -11.71 16.28 -3.77
N GLY A 49 -11.99 15.74 -4.94
CA GLY A 49 -13.21 15.99 -5.71
C GLY A 49 -12.99 15.95 -7.22
N ILE A 50 -14.06 16.24 -7.96
CA ILE A 50 -14.09 16.20 -9.42
C ILE A 50 -14.23 17.62 -9.95
N TYR A 51 -13.20 18.09 -10.65
CA TYR A 51 -13.12 19.36 -11.35
C TYR A 51 -13.56 19.15 -12.80
N THR A 52 -14.86 19.29 -13.06
CA THR A 52 -15.46 19.07 -14.39
C THR A 52 -15.45 20.37 -15.20
N LEU A 53 -14.86 20.35 -16.39
CA LEU A 53 -14.96 21.45 -17.35
C LEU A 53 -16.40 21.52 -17.90
N THR A 54 -16.98 22.72 -17.93
CA THR A 54 -18.38 22.93 -18.33
C THR A 54 -18.56 24.04 -19.37
N ILE A 55 -17.54 24.85 -19.62
CA ILE A 55 -17.59 25.93 -20.60
C ILE A 55 -17.16 25.37 -21.97
N PRO A 56 -18.06 25.23 -22.95
CA PRO A 56 -17.68 24.75 -24.28
C PRO A 56 -16.88 25.80 -25.05
N GLY A 57 -15.87 25.35 -25.76
CA GLY A 57 -14.97 26.10 -26.64
C GLY A 57 -14.21 25.07 -27.46
N VAL A 58 -13.66 25.47 -28.60
CA VAL A 58 -12.76 24.65 -29.42
C VAL A 58 -11.71 25.60 -30.00
N GLY A 59 -10.44 25.26 -29.88
CA GLY A 59 -9.32 26.04 -30.45
C GLY A 59 -9.25 27.47 -29.93
N GLU A 60 -9.53 27.65 -28.63
CA GLU A 60 -9.26 28.89 -27.92
C GLU A 60 -7.98 28.70 -27.11
N ASP A 61 -7.05 29.66 -27.14
CA ASP A 61 -5.67 29.49 -26.63
C ASP A 61 -5.41 30.33 -25.34
N GLY A 62 -6.44 30.58 -24.54
CA GLY A 62 -6.43 31.50 -23.40
C GLY A 62 -7.13 30.96 -22.15
N ALA A 63 -7.44 29.66 -22.12
CA ALA A 63 -8.15 28.94 -21.08
C ALA A 63 -9.49 29.58 -20.69
N ALA A 64 -10.09 30.41 -21.54
CA ALA A 64 -11.38 31.05 -21.29
C ALA A 64 -12.55 30.09 -21.54
N THR A 65 -12.41 29.16 -22.47
CA THR A 65 -13.42 28.18 -22.87
C THR A 65 -12.76 26.87 -23.29
N GLY A 66 -13.49 25.75 -23.27
CA GLY A 66 -12.96 24.47 -23.74
C GLY A 66 -11.93 23.91 -22.76
N ASP A 67 -10.78 23.52 -23.31
CA ASP A 67 -9.63 23.02 -22.57
C ASP A 67 -8.99 24.09 -21.66
N LEU A 68 -7.94 23.67 -20.95
CA LEU A 68 -7.15 24.53 -20.07
C LEU A 68 -5.78 24.74 -20.72
N ASP A 69 -5.60 25.91 -21.32
CA ASP A 69 -4.32 26.31 -21.91
C ASP A 69 -3.27 26.65 -20.85
N ILE A 70 -2.06 26.16 -21.05
CA ILE A 70 -0.89 26.45 -20.24
C ILE A 70 0.10 27.25 -21.08
N THR A 71 0.40 28.47 -20.63
CA THR A 71 1.34 29.37 -21.29
C THR A 71 2.55 29.74 -20.42
N ASP A 72 2.53 29.41 -19.12
CA ASP A 72 3.67 29.57 -18.20
C ASP A 72 3.88 28.31 -17.34
N ASP A 73 4.99 28.26 -16.61
CA ASP A 73 5.36 27.15 -15.74
C ASP A 73 4.34 26.97 -14.58
N LEU A 74 3.64 25.85 -14.58
CA LEU A 74 2.56 25.55 -13.65
C LEU A 74 2.68 24.15 -13.05
N ALA A 75 2.70 24.08 -11.73
CA ALA A 75 2.49 22.85 -10.97
C ALA A 75 1.03 22.73 -10.51
N ILE A 76 0.40 21.58 -10.71
CA ILE A 76 -0.91 21.24 -10.16
C ILE A 76 -0.77 19.99 -9.29
N ARG A 77 -1.10 20.12 -8.00
CA ARG A 77 -1.02 19.04 -7.02
C ARG A 77 -2.42 18.62 -6.59
N GLY A 78 -2.76 17.37 -6.86
CA GLY A 78 -3.92 16.71 -6.29
C GLY A 78 -3.65 16.19 -4.88
N ALA A 79 -4.72 15.75 -4.22
CA ALA A 79 -4.61 15.16 -2.90
C ALA A 79 -4.21 13.67 -2.97
N ASP A 80 -4.73 12.95 -3.97
CA ASP A 80 -4.54 11.52 -4.21
C ASP A 80 -5.25 11.11 -5.53
N THR A 81 -4.72 10.12 -6.25
CA THR A 81 -5.22 9.68 -7.56
C THR A 81 -6.58 8.96 -7.50
N GLY A 82 -6.98 8.44 -6.34
CA GLY A 82 -8.30 7.84 -6.12
C GLY A 82 -9.41 8.87 -5.89
N ILE A 83 -9.08 10.13 -5.58
CA ILE A 83 -10.07 11.13 -5.11
C ILE A 83 -9.97 12.51 -5.76
N THR A 84 -8.86 12.88 -6.41
CA THR A 84 -8.73 14.15 -7.13
C THR A 84 -8.75 13.93 -8.64
N VAL A 85 -9.73 14.53 -9.31
CA VAL A 85 -9.98 14.28 -10.73
C VAL A 85 -10.25 15.56 -11.50
N ILE A 86 -9.56 15.76 -12.61
CA ILE A 86 -9.83 16.79 -13.61
C ILE A 86 -10.48 16.11 -14.81
N SER A 87 -11.69 16.55 -15.16
CA SER A 87 -12.50 15.92 -16.20
C SER A 87 -12.85 16.90 -17.31
N GLY A 88 -12.43 16.59 -18.54
CA GLY A 88 -12.79 17.35 -19.75
C GLY A 88 -14.27 17.23 -20.14
N ASN A 89 -15.04 16.37 -19.45
CA ASN A 89 -16.48 16.20 -19.65
C ASN A 89 -16.90 15.88 -21.09
N ARG A 90 -15.97 15.35 -21.89
CA ARG A 90 -16.07 15.12 -23.33
C ARG A 90 -16.51 16.37 -24.11
N LEU A 91 -16.17 17.56 -23.62
CA LEU A 91 -16.47 18.83 -24.28
C LEU A 91 -15.38 19.24 -25.25
N ASP A 92 -14.14 19.14 -24.78
CA ASP A 92 -12.91 19.43 -25.49
C ASP A 92 -11.80 18.54 -24.90
N ARG A 93 -10.57 18.71 -25.33
CA ARG A 93 -9.36 18.26 -24.64
C ARG A 93 -9.34 18.74 -23.18
N VAL A 94 -8.50 18.17 -22.32
CA VAL A 94 -8.38 18.65 -20.92
C VAL A 94 -7.35 19.78 -20.82
N PHE A 95 -6.14 19.57 -21.35
CA PHE A 95 -5.04 20.54 -21.30
C PHE A 95 -4.39 20.72 -22.67
N ASP A 96 -4.03 21.96 -22.99
CA ASP A 96 -3.13 22.30 -24.08
C ASP A 96 -1.92 23.08 -23.55
N VAL A 97 -0.73 22.48 -23.66
CA VAL A 97 0.53 23.08 -23.21
C VAL A 97 1.19 23.75 -24.41
N LEU A 98 0.94 25.05 -24.54
CA LEU A 98 1.43 25.90 -25.63
C LEU A 98 2.90 26.28 -25.40
N SER A 99 3.24 26.62 -24.15
CA SER A 99 4.59 26.93 -23.68
C SER A 99 4.73 26.70 -22.18
N GLY A 100 5.96 26.75 -21.68
CA GLY A 100 6.24 26.50 -20.26
C GLY A 100 6.11 25.02 -19.91
N THR A 101 5.93 24.74 -18.62
CA THR A 101 5.83 23.39 -18.07
C THR A 101 4.47 23.18 -17.41
N LEU A 102 3.76 22.12 -17.78
CA LEU A 102 2.69 21.55 -16.96
C LEU A 102 3.25 20.41 -16.11
N ASP A 103 3.28 20.57 -14.78
CA ASP A 103 3.74 19.56 -13.82
C ASP A 103 2.55 19.08 -12.98
N LEU A 104 2.10 17.84 -13.22
CA LEU A 104 0.96 17.21 -12.54
C LEU A 104 1.45 16.18 -11.52
N ALA A 105 0.83 16.18 -10.34
CA ALA A 105 1.03 15.12 -9.37
C ALA A 105 -0.24 14.71 -8.61
N SER A 106 -0.35 13.41 -8.32
CA SER A 106 -1.38 12.80 -7.46
C SER A 106 -2.82 13.12 -7.85
N LEU A 107 -3.13 12.99 -9.14
CA LEU A 107 -4.46 13.27 -9.69
C LEU A 107 -4.77 12.46 -10.95
N VAL A 108 -6.03 12.53 -11.38
CA VAL A 108 -6.52 11.91 -12.62
C VAL A 108 -6.89 12.97 -13.66
N VAL A 109 -6.46 12.77 -14.90
CA VAL A 109 -6.91 13.51 -16.09
C VAL A 109 -7.76 12.60 -16.96
N ARG A 110 -9.05 12.93 -17.12
CA ARG A 110 -9.99 12.03 -17.81
C ARG A 110 -11.05 12.71 -18.65
N ASP A 111 -11.69 11.92 -19.49
CA ASP A 111 -12.84 12.32 -20.28
C ASP A 111 -12.59 13.53 -21.20
N GLY A 112 -11.36 13.78 -21.63
CA GLY A 112 -11.11 14.73 -22.70
C GLY A 112 -11.52 14.17 -24.07
N LEU A 113 -12.03 15.02 -24.96
CA LEU A 113 -12.46 14.66 -26.31
C LEU A 113 -12.08 15.77 -27.28
N THR A 114 -11.19 15.49 -28.23
CA THR A 114 -10.88 16.47 -29.27
C THR A 114 -12.00 16.61 -30.31
N SER A 115 -12.07 17.79 -30.93
CA SER A 115 -12.93 18.02 -32.08
C SER A 115 -12.33 17.42 -33.35
N SER A 116 -13.16 17.19 -34.38
CA SER A 116 -12.67 16.80 -35.71
C SER A 116 -12.17 17.98 -36.55
N GLU A 117 -12.04 19.17 -35.95
CA GLU A 117 -11.54 20.35 -36.65
C GLU A 117 -10.03 20.21 -36.89
N PRO A 118 -9.53 20.55 -38.11
CA PRO A 118 -8.11 20.42 -38.41
C PRO A 118 -7.24 21.25 -37.46
N GLY A 119 -6.27 20.61 -36.82
CA GLY A 119 -5.32 21.27 -35.91
C GLY A 119 -5.72 21.22 -34.44
N ASP A 120 -6.92 20.76 -34.12
CA ASP A 120 -7.38 20.51 -32.74
C ASP A 120 -7.65 19.03 -32.46
N ASP A 121 -7.43 18.15 -33.45
CA ASP A 121 -7.79 16.75 -33.36
C ASP A 121 -6.84 15.88 -32.50
N MET A 122 -5.80 16.47 -31.87
CA MET A 122 -4.70 15.75 -31.22
C MET A 122 -4.71 15.87 -29.69
N GLY A 123 -4.30 14.82 -28.99
CA GLY A 123 -4.01 14.88 -27.56
C GLY A 123 -5.24 14.88 -26.67
N GLY A 124 -6.18 13.94 -26.82
CA GLY A 124 -7.51 13.97 -26.17
C GLY A 124 -7.49 14.33 -24.68
N GLY A 125 -6.50 13.85 -23.92
CA GLY A 125 -6.26 14.32 -22.56
C GLY A 125 -5.40 15.58 -22.55
N ILE A 126 -4.17 15.45 -23.03
CA ILE A 126 -3.15 16.50 -23.02
C ILE A 126 -2.49 16.61 -24.40
N ARG A 127 -2.37 17.84 -24.91
CA ARG A 127 -1.50 18.18 -26.04
C ARG A 127 -0.30 18.97 -25.53
N VAL A 128 0.90 18.58 -25.91
CA VAL A 128 2.14 19.31 -25.60
C VAL A 128 2.72 19.80 -26.92
N GLY A 129 2.64 21.10 -27.15
CA GLY A 129 3.23 21.73 -28.34
C GLY A 129 4.76 21.72 -28.33
N ALA A 130 5.38 22.05 -29.47
CA ALA A 130 6.84 22.03 -29.65
C ALA A 130 7.67 22.83 -28.61
N TYR A 131 7.05 23.79 -27.91
CA TYR A 131 7.69 24.61 -26.87
C TYR A 131 7.19 24.31 -25.45
N GLY A 132 6.27 23.35 -25.32
CA GLY A 132 5.71 22.92 -24.04
C GLY A 132 6.53 21.80 -23.41
N GLN A 133 6.40 21.69 -22.09
CA GLN A 133 6.91 20.58 -21.31
C GLN A 133 5.79 19.97 -20.47
N PHE A 134 5.81 18.65 -20.31
CA PHE A 134 4.89 17.95 -19.43
C PHE A 134 5.66 17.07 -18.45
N ARG A 135 5.31 17.16 -17.17
CA ARG A 135 5.82 16.28 -16.12
C ARG A 135 4.63 15.63 -15.41
N ALA A 136 4.70 14.33 -15.23
CA ALA A 136 3.72 13.56 -14.48
C ALA A 136 4.41 12.70 -13.44
N PHE A 137 3.94 12.79 -12.20
CA PHE A 137 4.32 11.90 -11.11
C PHE A 137 3.06 11.42 -10.40
N ASP A 138 2.81 10.12 -10.35
CA ASP A 138 1.59 9.59 -9.71
C ASP A 138 0.32 10.20 -10.36
N VAL A 139 0.19 10.05 -11.69
CA VAL A 139 -0.94 10.57 -12.47
C VAL A 139 -1.61 9.47 -13.28
N GLU A 140 -2.94 9.47 -13.31
CA GLU A 140 -3.69 8.66 -14.30
C GLU A 140 -4.20 9.50 -15.45
N LEU A 141 -3.77 9.21 -16.68
CA LEU A 141 -4.36 9.75 -17.91
C LEU A 141 -5.29 8.69 -18.49
N ILE A 142 -6.60 8.86 -18.30
CA ILE A 142 -7.56 7.80 -18.61
C ILE A 142 -8.82 8.22 -19.35
N ARG A 143 -9.34 7.33 -20.20
CA ARG A 143 -10.62 7.52 -20.91
C ARG A 143 -10.69 8.83 -21.70
N ASN A 144 -9.54 9.26 -22.24
CA ASN A 144 -9.46 10.40 -23.13
C ASN A 144 -9.52 9.93 -24.58
N GLU A 145 -10.10 10.75 -25.46
CA GLU A 145 -10.33 10.40 -26.85
C GLU A 145 -9.87 11.50 -27.80
N ALA A 146 -8.97 11.16 -28.71
CA ALA A 146 -8.60 11.99 -29.84
C ALA A 146 -9.27 11.47 -31.12
N THR A 147 -9.85 12.36 -31.93
CA THR A 147 -10.23 12.00 -33.31
C THR A 147 -9.01 11.85 -34.21
N GLY A 148 -7.94 12.59 -33.93
CA GLY A 148 -6.60 12.47 -34.49
C GLY A 148 -5.70 11.60 -33.61
N ASP A 149 -4.48 12.01 -33.35
CA ASP A 149 -3.45 11.20 -32.68
C ASP A 149 -3.31 11.50 -31.18
N GLY A 150 -2.81 10.53 -30.41
CA GLY A 150 -2.53 10.70 -28.98
C GLY A 150 -3.81 10.79 -28.16
N GLY A 151 -4.49 9.66 -27.94
CA GLY A 151 -5.76 9.67 -27.21
C GLY A 151 -5.62 10.22 -25.79
N GLY A 152 -4.58 9.79 -25.07
CA GLY A 152 -4.21 10.33 -23.75
C GLY A 152 -3.29 11.53 -23.87
N LEU A 153 -2.16 11.36 -24.57
CA LEU A 153 -1.12 12.37 -24.72
C LEU A 153 -0.68 12.49 -26.18
N TYR A 154 -0.61 13.72 -26.68
CA TYR A 154 0.13 14.07 -27.89
C TYR A 154 1.34 14.93 -27.51
N ASN A 155 2.54 14.48 -27.86
CA ASN A 155 3.80 15.12 -27.48
C ASN A 155 4.61 15.55 -28.70
N GLU A 156 4.72 16.86 -28.91
CA GLU A 156 5.67 17.48 -29.85
C GLU A 156 6.84 18.16 -29.10
N GLY A 157 6.65 18.49 -27.83
CA GLY A 157 7.65 19.09 -26.94
C GLY A 157 8.45 18.05 -26.15
N SER A 158 8.61 18.27 -24.85
CA SER A 158 9.33 17.35 -23.95
C SER A 158 8.43 16.85 -22.82
N SER A 159 8.31 15.54 -22.69
CA SER A 159 7.47 14.91 -21.66
C SER A 159 8.28 13.93 -20.81
N SER A 160 8.10 14.00 -19.48
CA SER A 160 8.64 13.05 -18.51
C SER A 160 7.52 12.49 -17.63
N ILE A 161 7.39 11.17 -17.62
CA ILE A 161 6.28 10.47 -16.94
C ILE A 161 6.87 9.43 -16.00
N LEU A 162 6.52 9.52 -14.71
CA LEU A 162 7.05 8.68 -13.65
C LEU A 162 5.91 8.16 -12.77
N ALA A 163 5.99 6.91 -12.31
CA ALA A 163 5.05 6.33 -11.35
C ALA A 163 3.57 6.52 -11.77
N SER A 164 3.28 6.49 -13.06
CA SER A 164 2.00 6.95 -13.62
C SER A 164 1.34 5.88 -14.48
N THR A 165 0.05 6.09 -14.75
CA THR A 165 -0.75 5.16 -15.56
C THR A 165 -1.43 5.86 -16.72
N ILE A 166 -1.25 5.32 -17.93
CA ILE A 166 -1.89 5.81 -19.14
C ILE A 166 -2.76 4.68 -19.68
N ALA A 167 -4.07 4.80 -19.49
CA ALA A 167 -4.95 3.68 -19.78
C ALA A 167 -6.32 4.06 -20.37
N GLU A 168 -6.94 3.13 -21.08
CA GLU A 168 -8.31 3.29 -21.61
C GLU A 168 -8.47 4.50 -22.55
N ASN A 169 -7.38 5.02 -23.13
CA ASN A 169 -7.43 6.15 -24.04
C ASN A 169 -7.63 5.67 -25.48
N THR A 170 -8.24 6.51 -26.32
CA THR A 170 -8.54 6.19 -27.72
C THR A 170 -7.99 7.25 -28.67
N GLY A 171 -7.25 6.85 -29.69
CA GLY A 171 -6.70 7.73 -30.71
C GLY A 171 -6.68 7.08 -32.09
N THR A 172 -6.25 7.82 -33.11
CA THR A 172 -6.00 7.27 -34.46
C THR A 172 -4.66 6.56 -34.49
N ASN A 173 -3.58 7.25 -34.14
CA ASN A 173 -2.29 6.64 -33.82
C ASN A 173 -1.89 7.00 -32.40
N GLY A 174 -1.26 6.08 -31.67
CA GLY A 174 -0.90 6.33 -30.29
C GLY A 174 -2.16 6.42 -29.44
N GLY A 175 -2.86 5.30 -29.26
CA GLY A 175 -4.11 5.28 -28.49
C GLY A 175 -3.91 5.87 -27.10
N GLY A 176 -2.81 5.49 -26.45
CA GLY A 176 -2.31 6.13 -25.23
C GLY A 176 -1.53 7.40 -25.57
N ILE A 177 -0.39 7.23 -26.25
CA ILE A 177 0.57 8.30 -26.49
C ILE A 177 0.96 8.36 -27.96
N LYS A 178 0.90 9.56 -28.54
CA LYS A 178 1.61 9.90 -29.77
C LYS A 178 2.76 10.82 -29.43
N THR A 179 3.95 10.52 -29.93
CA THR A 179 5.07 11.48 -29.93
C THR A 179 5.52 11.75 -31.36
N VAL A 180 5.88 13.01 -31.64
CA VAL A 180 6.36 13.44 -32.97
C VAL A 180 7.44 14.49 -32.77
N ASN A 181 8.69 14.16 -33.13
CA ASN A 181 9.87 15.05 -32.98
C ASN A 181 10.21 15.52 -31.55
N GLY A 182 9.38 15.16 -30.57
CA GLY A 182 9.57 15.48 -29.15
C GLY A 182 10.44 14.46 -28.41
N ILE A 183 10.82 14.81 -27.18
CA ILE A 183 11.46 13.89 -26.24
C ILE A 183 10.39 13.31 -25.33
N LEU A 184 10.41 11.99 -25.13
CA LEU A 184 9.50 11.28 -24.24
C LEU A 184 10.28 10.31 -23.36
N ASP A 185 10.38 10.63 -22.08
CA ASP A 185 10.98 9.77 -21.06
C ASP A 185 9.88 9.20 -20.17
N ILE A 186 9.74 7.88 -20.14
CA ILE A 186 8.78 7.19 -19.27
C ILE A 186 9.52 6.20 -18.38
N ALA A 187 9.29 6.32 -17.08
CA ALA A 187 9.89 5.43 -16.10
C ALA A 187 8.85 4.91 -15.11
N VAL A 188 9.02 3.65 -14.67
CA VAL A 188 8.24 3.07 -13.55
C VAL A 188 6.73 3.27 -13.73
N SER A 189 6.22 3.01 -14.93
CA SER A 189 4.85 3.41 -15.32
C SER A 189 4.15 2.33 -16.12
N THR A 190 2.82 2.38 -16.11
CA THR A 190 1.97 1.42 -16.81
C THR A 190 1.24 2.08 -17.98
N ILE A 191 1.31 1.46 -19.16
CA ILE A 191 0.58 1.87 -20.36
C ILE A 191 -0.29 0.71 -20.79
N SER A 192 -1.60 0.79 -20.56
CA SER A 192 -2.45 -0.39 -20.69
C SER A 192 -3.83 -0.09 -21.22
N THR A 193 -4.45 -1.06 -21.92
CA THR A 193 -5.85 -0.96 -22.40
C THR A 193 -6.16 0.23 -23.32
N ASN A 194 -5.14 0.84 -23.93
CA ASN A 194 -5.34 1.93 -24.88
C ASN A 194 -5.67 1.40 -26.28
N ILE A 195 -6.42 2.17 -27.07
CA ILE A 195 -6.95 1.75 -28.37
C ILE A 195 -6.54 2.76 -29.46
N ALA A 196 -5.80 2.30 -30.46
CA ALA A 196 -5.53 3.03 -31.69
C ALA A 196 -6.39 2.51 -32.86
N ARG A 197 -6.94 3.42 -33.66
CA ARG A 197 -7.65 3.04 -34.90
C ARG A 197 -6.71 2.50 -35.97
N ALA A 198 -5.45 2.93 -35.97
CA ALA A 198 -4.44 2.56 -36.96
C ALA A 198 -3.21 1.90 -36.31
N TYR A 199 -2.29 2.68 -35.73
CA TYR A 199 -0.99 2.17 -35.26
C TYR A 199 -0.68 2.57 -33.83
N GLY A 200 0.04 1.71 -33.10
CA GLY A 200 0.54 2.01 -31.75
C GLY A 200 -0.61 2.18 -30.76
N GLY A 201 -1.24 1.08 -30.35
CA GLY A 201 -2.32 1.14 -29.36
C GLY A 201 -1.86 1.81 -28.07
N GLY A 202 -0.68 1.44 -27.57
CA GLY A 202 -0.02 2.08 -26.44
C GLY A 202 0.69 3.36 -26.88
N ILE A 203 1.78 3.21 -27.64
CA ILE A 203 2.63 4.32 -28.10
C ILE A 203 2.78 4.26 -29.62
N ALA A 204 2.69 5.41 -30.30
CA ALA A 204 3.15 5.56 -31.67
C ALA A 204 4.20 6.67 -31.78
N ASP A 205 5.31 6.37 -32.44
CA ASP A 205 6.37 7.30 -32.81
C ASP A 205 6.71 7.16 -34.30
N PRO A 206 6.14 8.00 -35.18
CA PRO A 206 6.50 8.01 -36.59
C PRO A 206 7.68 8.97 -36.89
N GLY A 207 8.41 9.48 -35.89
CA GLY A 207 9.41 10.54 -36.05
C GLY A 207 10.69 10.08 -36.76
N GLU A 208 11.09 10.80 -37.82
CA GLU A 208 12.38 10.58 -38.48
C GLU A 208 13.50 11.41 -37.80
N LEU A 209 14.34 10.74 -37.01
CA LEU A 209 15.71 11.10 -36.60
C LEU A 209 15.95 12.16 -35.52
N VAL A 210 14.95 12.94 -35.06
CA VAL A 210 15.17 14.08 -34.12
C VAL A 210 14.40 14.03 -32.79
N GLY A 211 13.43 13.12 -32.63
CA GLY A 211 12.80 12.81 -31.34
C GLY A 211 13.46 11.61 -30.66
N GLU A 212 13.36 11.51 -29.34
CA GLU A 212 13.90 10.38 -28.56
C GLU A 212 12.84 9.86 -27.61
N VAL A 213 12.64 8.54 -27.60
CA VAL A 213 11.77 7.87 -26.64
C VAL A 213 12.58 6.92 -25.78
N ASN A 214 12.49 7.06 -24.46
CA ASN A 214 13.16 6.20 -23.51
C ASN A 214 12.12 5.57 -22.57
N LEU A 215 12.05 4.25 -22.55
CA LEU A 215 11.25 3.49 -21.59
C LEU A 215 12.16 2.76 -20.60
N ARG A 216 11.91 2.94 -19.30
CA ARG A 216 12.65 2.26 -18.23
C ARG A 216 11.72 1.73 -17.15
N ASN A 217 11.79 0.43 -16.85
CA ASN A 217 10.87 -0.16 -15.86
C ASN A 217 9.39 0.12 -16.19
N VAL A 218 9.02 0.06 -17.49
CA VAL A 218 7.66 0.32 -17.96
C VAL A 218 6.94 -0.98 -18.26
N THR A 219 5.61 -1.01 -18.09
CA THR A 219 4.76 -2.14 -18.51
C THR A 219 3.77 -1.67 -19.58
N VAL A 220 3.95 -2.13 -20.82
CA VAL A 220 3.09 -1.82 -21.99
C VAL A 220 2.31 -3.07 -22.41
N VAL A 221 1.06 -3.18 -21.97
CA VAL A 221 0.26 -4.42 -22.13
C VAL A 221 -1.22 -4.15 -22.42
N ASP A 222 -1.96 -5.12 -22.97
CA ASP A 222 -3.40 -5.00 -23.25
C ASP A 222 -3.79 -3.83 -24.17
N ASN A 223 -2.85 -3.21 -24.86
CA ASN A 223 -3.16 -2.16 -25.81
C ASN A 223 -3.53 -2.75 -27.18
N ARG A 224 -4.36 -2.04 -27.94
CA ARG A 224 -4.93 -2.54 -29.19
C ARG A 224 -4.76 -1.56 -30.34
N ALA A 225 -4.40 -2.07 -31.52
CA ALA A 225 -4.36 -1.27 -32.75
C ALA A 225 -5.16 -1.94 -33.87
N GLY A 226 -5.83 -1.12 -34.69
CA GLY A 226 -6.64 -1.60 -35.81
C GLY A 226 -5.83 -2.15 -37.00
N LEU A 227 -4.57 -1.75 -37.17
CA LEU A 227 -3.71 -2.16 -38.29
C LEU A 227 -2.45 -2.90 -37.84
N ALA A 228 -1.58 -2.27 -37.06
CA ALA A 228 -0.33 -2.88 -36.58
C ALA A 228 0.12 -2.28 -35.25
N ALA A 229 1.03 -2.96 -34.54
CA ALA A 229 1.62 -2.48 -33.29
C ALA A 229 0.58 -2.13 -32.24
N GLY A 230 -0.07 -3.15 -31.67
CA GLY A 230 -0.97 -2.97 -30.54
C GLY A 230 -0.25 -2.30 -29.36
N GLY A 231 0.98 -2.68 -29.06
CA GLY A 231 1.81 -2.06 -28.03
C GLY A 231 2.49 -0.77 -28.50
N VAL A 232 3.61 -0.92 -29.22
CA VAL A 232 4.47 0.20 -29.63
C VAL A 232 4.76 0.17 -31.13
N ASP A 233 4.43 1.26 -31.82
CA ASP A 233 4.82 1.50 -33.21
C ASP A 233 6.02 2.46 -33.27
N ASN A 234 7.18 1.95 -33.70
CA ASN A 234 8.35 2.73 -34.10
C ASN A 234 8.80 2.36 -35.53
N SER A 235 7.84 2.15 -36.43
CA SER A 235 8.12 1.75 -37.82
C SER A 235 8.86 2.81 -38.63
N ALA A 236 8.85 4.08 -38.20
CA ALA A 236 9.65 5.15 -38.80
C ALA A 236 11.15 5.08 -38.44
N GLY A 237 11.51 4.32 -37.40
CA GLY A 237 12.90 4.06 -37.02
C GLY A 237 13.58 5.21 -36.29
N GLY A 238 12.82 6.01 -35.54
CA GLY A 238 13.37 7.01 -34.62
C GLY A 238 14.16 6.36 -33.47
N PRO A 239 15.04 7.10 -32.78
CA PRO A 239 15.66 6.65 -31.53
C PRO A 239 14.63 6.25 -30.48
N PHE A 240 14.53 4.96 -30.20
CA PHE A 240 13.62 4.41 -29.19
C PHE A 240 14.38 3.40 -28.33
N ALA A 241 14.77 3.81 -27.13
CA ALA A 241 15.49 2.96 -26.19
C ALA A 241 14.53 2.31 -25.18
N VAL A 242 14.81 1.06 -24.85
CA VAL A 242 14.03 0.29 -23.87
C VAL A 242 14.94 -0.45 -22.90
N PHE A 243 14.64 -0.34 -21.61
CA PHE A 243 15.42 -0.94 -20.54
C PHE A 243 14.51 -1.48 -19.44
N ASN A 244 14.76 -2.70 -18.96
CA ASN A 244 13.95 -3.32 -17.88
C ASN A 244 12.44 -3.23 -18.13
N THR A 245 11.98 -3.30 -19.39
CA THR A 245 10.61 -2.96 -19.78
C THR A 245 9.85 -4.18 -20.32
N ILE A 246 8.58 -4.31 -19.97
CA ILE A 246 7.66 -5.31 -20.51
C ILE A 246 6.86 -4.68 -21.66
N ILE A 247 6.90 -5.30 -22.84
CA ILE A 247 5.97 -5.00 -23.95
C ILE A 247 5.39 -6.33 -24.44
N ALA A 248 4.19 -6.67 -23.99
CA ALA A 248 3.59 -7.98 -24.23
C ALA A 248 2.05 -7.94 -24.13
N ARG A 249 1.37 -8.98 -24.61
CA ARG A 249 -0.10 -9.13 -24.48
C ARG A 249 -0.88 -7.98 -25.13
N ASN A 250 -0.32 -7.32 -26.13
CA ASN A 250 -1.02 -6.32 -26.94
C ASN A 250 -1.67 -7.00 -28.16
N GLU A 251 -2.65 -6.34 -28.79
CA GLU A 251 -3.43 -6.90 -29.90
C GLU A 251 -3.34 -6.00 -31.15
N ALA A 252 -2.88 -6.58 -32.26
CA ALA A 252 -3.07 -6.01 -33.59
C ALA A 252 -3.06 -7.11 -34.66
N PRO A 253 -3.60 -6.85 -35.86
CA PRO A 253 -3.51 -7.81 -36.97
C PRO A 253 -2.07 -8.15 -37.41
N ILE A 254 -1.12 -7.21 -37.24
CA ILE A 254 0.27 -7.33 -37.63
C ILE A 254 1.13 -6.81 -36.47
N ASP A 255 2.23 -7.51 -36.15
CA ASP A 255 3.23 -7.08 -35.16
C ASP A 255 2.57 -6.61 -33.84
N PRO A 256 1.89 -7.50 -33.10
CA PRO A 256 0.97 -7.11 -32.03
C PRO A 256 1.62 -6.34 -30.88
N ASP A 257 2.82 -6.71 -30.43
CA ASP A 257 3.48 -6.00 -29.32
C ASP A 257 4.35 -4.83 -29.78
N VAL A 258 5.19 -5.04 -30.79
CA VAL A 258 6.13 -4.02 -31.27
C VAL A 258 6.30 -4.07 -32.79
N ALA A 259 6.36 -2.91 -33.44
CA ALA A 259 6.77 -2.77 -34.84
C ALA A 259 7.92 -1.77 -35.00
N GLY A 260 8.93 -2.10 -35.80
CA GLY A 260 10.00 -1.17 -36.18
C GLY A 260 11.36 -1.47 -35.58
N LEU A 261 12.17 -0.42 -35.39
CA LEU A 261 13.54 -0.54 -34.89
C LEU A 261 13.61 -0.08 -33.43
N PHE A 262 14.30 -0.82 -32.58
CA PHE A 262 14.48 -0.47 -31.18
C PHE A 262 15.96 -0.46 -30.81
N GLN A 263 16.27 0.20 -29.70
CA GLN A 263 17.56 0.18 -29.05
C GLN A 263 17.39 -0.45 -27.67
N SER A 264 17.43 -1.78 -27.61
CA SER A 264 17.43 -2.44 -26.30
C SER A 264 18.67 -2.01 -25.51
N VAL A 265 18.51 -1.69 -24.24
CA VAL A 265 19.60 -1.52 -23.26
C VAL A 265 19.80 -2.83 -22.45
N GLY A 266 18.99 -3.85 -22.72
CA GLY A 266 18.99 -5.15 -22.06
C GLY A 266 17.83 -5.34 -21.09
N HIS A 267 17.64 -6.58 -20.66
CA HIS A 267 16.67 -6.97 -19.62
C HIS A 267 15.20 -6.59 -19.92
N ASN A 268 14.80 -6.57 -21.18
CA ASN A 268 13.41 -6.34 -21.57
C ASN A 268 12.65 -7.66 -21.73
N LEU A 269 11.34 -7.66 -21.50
CA LEU A 269 10.44 -8.77 -21.84
C LEU A 269 9.56 -8.35 -23.01
N ILE A 270 9.81 -8.92 -24.18
CA ILE A 270 9.02 -8.70 -25.39
C ILE A 270 8.21 -9.96 -25.70
N GLY A 271 6.88 -9.84 -25.64
CA GLY A 271 5.96 -10.95 -25.88
C GLY A 271 6.12 -11.51 -27.29
N ASP A 272 5.74 -10.72 -28.30
CA ASP A 272 5.88 -11.00 -29.73
C ASP A 272 6.67 -9.88 -30.42
N PRO A 273 7.93 -10.10 -30.83
CA PRO A 273 8.72 -9.07 -31.49
C PRO A 273 8.24 -8.75 -32.92
N GLY A 274 7.35 -9.56 -33.51
CA GLY A 274 6.92 -9.42 -34.90
C GLY A 274 8.10 -9.36 -35.87
N GLY A 275 8.05 -8.43 -36.82
CA GLY A 275 9.16 -8.10 -37.70
C GLY A 275 10.22 -7.14 -37.12
N SER A 276 10.12 -6.76 -35.84
CA SER A 276 10.96 -5.73 -35.24
C SER A 276 12.42 -6.16 -35.06
N GLN A 277 13.31 -5.18 -34.96
CA GLN A 277 14.75 -5.41 -34.75
C GLN A 277 15.26 -4.61 -33.55
N GLY A 278 16.44 -4.99 -33.04
CA GLY A 278 17.13 -4.26 -31.98
C GLY A 278 16.95 -4.83 -30.57
N PHE A 279 16.26 -5.97 -30.47
CA PHE A 279 16.21 -6.80 -29.27
C PHE A 279 17.25 -7.93 -29.35
N GLY A 280 17.72 -8.42 -28.20
CA GLY A 280 18.72 -9.49 -28.11
C GLY A 280 19.99 -9.10 -27.35
N ASN A 281 19.94 -8.02 -26.58
CA ASN A 281 20.98 -7.69 -25.62
C ASN A 281 20.90 -8.62 -24.40
N PRO A 282 21.97 -8.71 -23.58
CA PRO A 282 21.96 -9.54 -22.38
C PRO A 282 20.75 -9.26 -21.50
N GLY A 283 20.13 -10.32 -20.98
CA GLY A 283 18.93 -10.25 -20.15
C GLY A 283 17.61 -10.09 -20.91
N ASP A 284 17.62 -9.76 -22.21
CA ASP A 284 16.36 -9.69 -22.97
C ASP A 284 15.68 -11.07 -23.05
N ILE A 285 14.40 -11.10 -22.70
CA ILE A 285 13.48 -12.22 -22.82
C ILE A 285 12.55 -11.91 -23.99
N VAL A 286 12.80 -12.51 -25.15
CA VAL A 286 12.08 -12.21 -26.40
C VAL A 286 11.37 -13.48 -26.88
N GLY A 287 10.06 -13.39 -27.09
CA GLY A 287 9.29 -14.46 -27.71
C GLY A 287 9.49 -14.55 -29.22
N GLU A 288 8.59 -15.26 -29.89
CA GLU A 288 8.65 -15.47 -31.33
C GLU A 288 7.33 -15.05 -32.00
N PRO A 289 7.35 -14.59 -33.27
CA PRO A 289 6.14 -14.27 -33.99
C PRO A 289 5.12 -15.42 -34.02
N GLY A 290 3.93 -15.18 -33.46
CA GLY A 290 2.88 -16.20 -33.35
C GLY A 290 3.07 -17.23 -32.24
N ALA A 291 4.12 -17.09 -31.41
CA ALA A 291 4.33 -17.82 -30.17
C ALA A 291 4.80 -16.84 -29.06
N PRO A 292 3.94 -15.90 -28.66
CA PRO A 292 4.30 -14.87 -27.69
C PRO A 292 4.65 -15.45 -26.32
N ILE A 293 5.58 -14.81 -25.62
CA ILE A 293 5.81 -15.05 -24.19
C ILE A 293 4.73 -14.29 -23.40
N ASP A 294 4.02 -15.01 -22.54
CA ASP A 294 3.08 -14.40 -21.59
C ASP A 294 3.85 -13.85 -20.38
N PRO A 295 3.75 -12.55 -20.08
CA PRO A 295 4.39 -11.94 -18.90
C PRO A 295 3.71 -12.36 -17.58
N ARG A 296 2.58 -13.06 -17.60
CA ARG A 296 1.84 -13.55 -16.42
C ARG A 296 1.55 -12.43 -15.43
N LEU A 297 0.70 -11.51 -15.87
CA LEU A 297 0.30 -10.34 -15.11
C LEU A 297 -1.13 -10.46 -14.59
N GLY A 298 -1.38 -9.90 -13.40
CA GLY A 298 -2.71 -9.64 -12.88
C GLY A 298 -3.44 -8.52 -13.63
N PRO A 299 -4.71 -8.24 -13.26
CA PRO A 299 -5.47 -7.15 -13.85
C PRO A 299 -4.86 -5.77 -13.54
N LEU A 300 -5.26 -4.75 -14.29
CA LEU A 300 -4.93 -3.35 -14.00
C LEU A 300 -5.81 -2.85 -12.85
N GLU A 301 -5.24 -2.67 -11.67
CA GLU A 301 -6.00 -2.27 -10.47
C GLU A 301 -5.14 -1.47 -9.47
N TYR A 302 -5.82 -0.87 -8.50
CA TYR A 302 -5.16 -0.26 -7.34
C TYR A 302 -4.72 -1.36 -6.38
N HIS A 303 -3.46 -1.33 -5.96
CA HIS A 303 -2.92 -2.27 -4.99
C HIS A 303 -2.95 -1.63 -3.60
N ALA A 304 -3.57 -2.32 -2.64
CA ALA A 304 -3.72 -1.82 -1.27
C ALA A 304 -2.42 -2.03 -0.47
N GLY A 305 -2.13 -1.13 0.47
CA GLY A 305 -1.01 -1.28 1.41
C GLY A 305 -0.19 0.00 1.64
N GLU A 306 -0.27 0.96 0.73
CA GLU A 306 0.47 2.21 0.78
C GLU A 306 -0.52 3.39 0.64
N PHE A 307 -0.45 4.37 1.56
CA PHE A 307 -1.20 5.61 1.49
C PHE A 307 -0.22 6.78 1.36
N PRO A 308 -0.39 7.71 0.40
CA PRO A 308 -1.48 7.81 -0.60
C PRO A 308 -1.52 6.62 -1.58
N LEU A 309 -2.71 6.34 -2.15
CA LEU A 309 -2.89 5.23 -3.07
C LEU A 309 -2.17 5.55 -4.40
N PRO A 310 -1.19 4.73 -4.82
CA PRO A 310 -0.51 4.93 -6.09
C PRO A 310 -1.45 4.63 -7.26
N THR A 311 -1.11 5.12 -8.46
CA THR A 311 -1.84 4.81 -9.71
C THR A 311 -1.99 3.29 -9.96
N ARG A 312 -3.02 2.88 -10.72
CA ARG A 312 -3.27 1.47 -11.06
C ARG A 312 -2.08 0.78 -11.75
N VAL A 313 -1.71 -0.43 -11.33
CA VAL A 313 -0.58 -1.19 -11.90
C VAL A 313 -0.94 -2.65 -12.11
N HIS A 314 -0.29 -3.30 -13.09
CA HIS A 314 -0.37 -4.75 -13.26
C HIS A 314 0.61 -5.46 -12.32
N ALA A 315 0.09 -6.21 -11.35
CA ALA A 315 0.93 -7.07 -10.51
C ALA A 315 1.54 -8.23 -11.29
N LEU A 316 2.73 -8.65 -10.89
CA LEU A 316 3.36 -9.87 -11.38
C LEU A 316 2.79 -11.09 -10.64
N PHE A 317 2.46 -12.15 -11.37
CA PHE A 317 2.27 -13.45 -10.71
C PHE A 317 3.63 -14.03 -10.27
N PRO A 318 3.67 -14.83 -9.20
CA PRO A 318 4.90 -15.44 -8.68
C PRO A 318 5.70 -16.27 -9.70
N ASP A 319 5.02 -16.85 -10.69
CA ASP A 319 5.62 -17.65 -11.75
C ASP A 319 5.92 -16.85 -13.03
N SER A 320 5.87 -15.51 -12.96
CA SER A 320 6.15 -14.64 -14.08
C SER A 320 7.62 -14.75 -14.52
N PRO A 321 7.90 -14.81 -15.84
CA PRO A 321 9.26 -14.73 -16.36
C PRO A 321 9.94 -13.36 -16.11
N ALA A 322 9.20 -12.33 -15.70
CA ALA A 322 9.76 -11.02 -15.37
C ALA A 322 10.29 -10.92 -13.92
N VAL A 323 9.97 -11.89 -13.07
CA VAL A 323 10.39 -11.91 -11.66
C VAL A 323 11.89 -12.20 -11.55
N ASN A 324 12.61 -11.35 -10.82
CA ASN A 324 14.07 -11.33 -10.64
C ASN A 324 14.87 -11.31 -11.95
N ALA A 325 14.30 -10.72 -13.02
CA ALA A 325 14.90 -10.78 -14.35
C ALA A 325 15.45 -9.43 -14.85
N ALA A 326 15.22 -8.32 -14.13
CA ALA A 326 15.76 -7.03 -14.51
C ALA A 326 17.26 -6.90 -14.20
N SER A 327 17.90 -5.90 -14.82
CA SER A 327 19.28 -5.56 -14.53
C SER A 327 19.42 -5.05 -13.09
N PRO A 328 20.41 -5.53 -12.30
CA PRO A 328 20.73 -4.98 -10.98
C PRO A 328 21.54 -3.68 -11.05
N GLU A 329 21.78 -3.13 -12.24
CA GLU A 329 22.41 -1.82 -12.45
C GLU A 329 21.47 -0.91 -13.23
N GLY A 330 21.42 0.39 -12.91
CA GLY A 330 20.67 1.40 -13.67
C GLY A 330 19.14 1.39 -13.51
N PHE A 331 18.59 0.55 -12.63
CA PHE A 331 17.15 0.48 -12.34
C PHE A 331 16.68 1.61 -11.39
N ASP A 332 15.38 1.90 -11.36
CA ASP A 332 14.78 2.81 -10.38
C ASP A 332 14.72 2.18 -8.99
N PRO A 333 14.98 2.91 -7.89
CA PRO A 333 15.07 2.32 -6.55
C PRO A 333 13.72 1.82 -5.99
N VAL A 334 12.60 2.21 -6.61
CA VAL A 334 11.25 1.81 -6.21
C VAL A 334 10.42 1.47 -7.44
N ASP A 335 9.38 0.66 -7.26
CA ASP A 335 8.36 0.39 -8.28
C ASP A 335 7.27 1.47 -8.34
N GLN A 336 6.22 1.27 -9.15
CA GLN A 336 5.17 2.27 -9.38
C GLN A 336 4.37 2.60 -8.11
N ARG A 337 4.34 1.66 -7.15
CA ARG A 337 3.63 1.83 -5.88
C ARG A 337 4.49 2.60 -4.87
N GLY A 338 5.81 2.39 -4.96
CA GLY A 338 6.78 2.88 -3.98
C GLY A 338 7.54 1.74 -3.31
N VAL A 339 7.29 0.49 -3.69
CA VAL A 339 7.95 -0.69 -3.12
C VAL A 339 9.43 -0.67 -3.49
N PRO A 340 10.36 -0.80 -2.52
CA PRO A 340 11.80 -0.79 -2.78
C PRO A 340 12.26 -1.93 -3.68
N ARG A 341 13.27 -1.69 -4.50
CA ARG A 341 13.90 -2.70 -5.36
C ARG A 341 15.34 -2.98 -4.94
N PRO A 342 15.81 -4.25 -5.00
CA PRO A 342 15.03 -5.47 -5.21
C PRO A 342 14.31 -5.94 -3.94
N GLN A 343 13.19 -6.64 -4.08
CA GLN A 343 12.59 -7.43 -3.00
C GLN A 343 13.12 -8.88 -3.01
N GLY A 344 13.47 -9.42 -4.17
CA GLY A 344 14.07 -10.74 -4.30
C GLY A 344 15.58 -10.72 -4.60
N ALA A 345 16.05 -11.75 -5.30
CA ALA A 345 17.45 -11.89 -5.71
C ALA A 345 17.91 -10.79 -6.70
N ALA A 346 16.99 -10.22 -7.47
CA ALA A 346 17.21 -9.11 -8.39
C ALA A 346 15.92 -8.32 -8.60
N PRO A 347 15.96 -7.10 -9.15
CA PRO A 347 14.73 -6.38 -9.46
C PRO A 347 13.90 -7.12 -10.52
N ASP A 348 12.62 -6.82 -10.57
CA ASP A 348 11.70 -7.34 -11.58
C ASP A 348 11.65 -6.46 -12.84
N ILE A 349 11.43 -7.07 -14.00
CA ILE A 349 11.20 -6.34 -15.25
C ILE A 349 9.82 -5.66 -15.18
N GLY A 350 9.73 -4.41 -15.66
CA GLY A 350 8.48 -3.66 -15.74
C GLY A 350 8.24 -2.74 -14.55
N ALA A 351 7.01 -2.25 -14.42
CA ALA A 351 6.60 -1.21 -13.47
C ALA A 351 6.37 -1.70 -12.03
N PHE A 352 6.33 -3.01 -11.82
CA PHE A 352 5.99 -3.64 -10.55
C PHE A 352 7.19 -4.42 -9.99
N GLU A 353 7.33 -4.43 -8.66
CA GLU A 353 8.27 -5.29 -7.93
C GLU A 353 7.51 -6.25 -7.01
N LEU A 354 7.64 -7.55 -7.24
CA LEU A 354 6.97 -8.57 -6.46
C LEU A 354 7.60 -8.70 -5.08
N GLU A 355 6.82 -8.32 -4.07
CA GLU A 355 7.23 -8.47 -2.67
C GLU A 355 7.32 -9.94 -2.29
N VAL A 356 8.51 -10.33 -1.85
CA VAL A 356 8.74 -11.62 -1.19
C VAL A 356 8.19 -11.58 0.24
N GLY A 357 7.88 -12.75 0.77
CA GLY A 357 7.53 -12.92 2.17
C GLY A 357 8.54 -13.81 2.90
N GLU A 358 8.25 -14.04 4.17
CA GLU A 358 9.05 -14.93 5.01
C GLU A 358 8.18 -15.95 5.74
N ILE A 359 8.73 -17.15 5.89
CA ILE A 359 8.18 -18.18 6.78
C ILE A 359 9.09 -18.30 7.99
N ARG A 360 8.53 -18.06 9.18
CA ARG A 360 9.23 -18.21 10.45
C ARG A 360 8.55 -19.25 11.32
N GLY A 361 9.31 -19.86 12.22
CA GLY A 361 8.75 -20.75 13.23
C GLY A 361 9.76 -21.14 14.29
N ILE A 362 9.32 -21.97 15.23
CA ILE A 362 10.15 -22.47 16.34
C ILE A 362 10.00 -23.98 16.43
N LYS A 363 11.14 -24.67 16.43
CA LYS A 363 11.28 -26.06 16.86
C LYS A 363 11.45 -26.12 18.36
N PHE A 364 10.63 -26.91 19.03
CA PHE A 364 10.69 -27.13 20.47
C PHE A 364 10.44 -28.60 20.82
N GLU A 365 10.82 -28.96 22.03
CA GLU A 365 10.51 -30.25 22.65
C GLU A 365 9.17 -30.15 23.37
N ASP A 366 8.15 -30.85 22.86
CA ASP A 366 6.85 -30.97 23.51
C ASP A 366 6.91 -32.08 24.55
N VAL A 367 7.12 -31.64 25.79
CA VAL A 367 7.38 -32.51 26.94
C VAL A 367 6.09 -33.19 27.39
N ASN A 368 4.94 -32.55 27.15
CA ASN A 368 3.65 -33.03 27.65
C ASN A 368 2.76 -33.69 26.57
N GLY A 369 3.18 -33.63 25.30
CA GLY A 369 2.57 -34.27 24.14
C GLY A 369 1.29 -33.59 23.63
N ASN A 370 1.04 -32.32 23.97
CA ASN A 370 -0.22 -31.65 23.65
C ASN A 370 -0.23 -30.91 22.30
N GLY A 371 0.90 -30.80 21.59
CA GLY A 371 0.95 -30.13 20.30
C GLY A 371 1.19 -28.61 20.34
N ILE A 372 1.37 -28.01 21.52
CA ILE A 372 1.44 -26.56 21.79
C ILE A 372 2.71 -26.26 22.59
N ARG A 373 3.41 -25.16 22.29
CA ARG A 373 4.57 -24.75 23.10
C ARG A 373 4.13 -24.14 24.43
N ASP A 374 4.36 -24.87 25.52
CA ASP A 374 4.06 -24.43 26.88
C ASP A 374 5.27 -23.78 27.57
N PHE A 375 4.99 -23.05 28.67
CA PHE A 375 6.04 -22.51 29.52
C PHE A 375 6.92 -23.64 30.10
N GLY A 376 8.22 -23.58 29.79
CA GLY A 376 9.20 -24.58 30.20
C GLY A 376 9.59 -25.58 29.12
N GLU A 377 9.00 -25.50 27.93
CA GLU A 377 9.36 -26.33 26.78
C GLU A 377 10.49 -25.68 25.97
N PRO A 378 11.69 -26.29 25.95
CA PRO A 378 12.86 -25.69 25.35
C PRO A 378 12.77 -25.72 23.83
N GLY A 379 13.28 -24.67 23.19
CA GLY A 379 13.59 -24.71 21.78
C GLY A 379 14.66 -25.76 21.47
N LEU A 380 14.66 -26.30 20.26
CA LEU A 380 15.63 -27.30 19.82
C LEU A 380 16.46 -26.77 18.66
N SER A 381 17.73 -26.47 18.93
CA SER A 381 18.71 -26.04 17.93
C SER A 381 19.27 -27.21 17.11
N GLY A 382 19.79 -26.94 15.90
CA GLY A 382 20.46 -27.94 15.07
C GLY A 382 19.53 -28.94 14.39
N TRP A 383 18.26 -28.62 14.24
CA TRP A 383 17.28 -29.37 13.45
C TRP A 383 17.20 -28.81 12.03
N ILE A 384 17.01 -29.69 11.05
CA ILE A 384 16.78 -29.29 9.66
C ILE A 384 15.28 -29.13 9.43
N ILE A 385 14.91 -27.93 9.01
CA ILE A 385 13.58 -27.59 8.50
C ILE A 385 13.70 -27.35 7.00
N TYR A 386 12.74 -27.81 6.19
CA TYR A 386 12.79 -27.66 4.75
C TYR A 386 11.42 -27.43 4.11
N LEU A 387 11.44 -26.87 2.90
CA LEU A 387 10.29 -26.65 2.05
C LEU A 387 10.18 -27.83 1.07
N ASP A 388 9.21 -28.71 1.32
CA ASP A 388 8.91 -29.89 0.51
C ASP A 388 8.19 -29.49 -0.78
N ALA A 389 8.99 -29.16 -1.80
CA ALA A 389 8.52 -28.58 -3.05
C ALA A 389 7.80 -29.62 -3.92
N ASN A 390 8.14 -30.90 -3.78
CA ASN A 390 7.57 -31.99 -4.58
C ASN A 390 6.56 -32.85 -3.83
N SER A 391 6.32 -32.54 -2.55
CA SER A 391 5.35 -33.21 -1.66
C SER A 391 5.65 -34.68 -1.40
N ASN A 392 6.92 -35.09 -1.43
CA ASN A 392 7.30 -36.49 -1.23
C ASN A 392 7.73 -36.84 0.20
N GLY A 393 7.89 -35.83 1.07
CA GLY A 393 8.26 -36.00 2.47
C GLY A 393 9.71 -36.42 2.73
N VAL A 394 10.62 -36.20 1.78
CA VAL A 394 12.04 -36.47 1.89
C VAL A 394 12.81 -35.24 1.42
N LEU A 395 13.69 -34.70 2.27
CA LEU A 395 14.55 -33.60 1.86
C LEU A 395 15.51 -34.06 0.75
N GLU A 396 15.36 -33.49 -0.44
CA GLU A 396 16.31 -33.67 -1.53
C GLU A 396 17.17 -32.43 -1.76
N TRP A 397 18.41 -32.53 -1.31
CA TRP A 397 19.41 -31.49 -1.50
C TRP A 397 20.81 -32.05 -1.77
N ALA A 398 21.71 -31.21 -2.29
CA ALA A 398 23.11 -31.53 -2.46
C ALA A 398 23.97 -30.28 -2.27
N ASP A 399 24.80 -30.29 -1.23
CA ASP A 399 25.86 -29.32 -1.00
C ASP A 399 26.92 -29.39 -2.11
N ARG A 400 26.88 -28.45 -3.05
CA ARG A 400 27.73 -28.42 -4.25
C ARG A 400 29.03 -27.68 -4.00
N ASP A 401 29.03 -26.70 -3.12
CA ASP A 401 30.18 -25.84 -2.87
C ASP A 401 30.90 -26.15 -1.53
N GLY A 402 30.27 -26.94 -0.65
CA GLY A 402 30.80 -27.47 0.59
C GLY A 402 30.64 -26.53 1.79
N ASP A 403 29.73 -25.57 1.74
CA ASP A 403 29.56 -24.54 2.77
C ASP A 403 28.49 -24.85 3.83
N GLU A 404 27.77 -25.97 3.67
CA GLU A 404 26.67 -26.41 4.54
C GLU A 404 25.50 -25.41 4.64
N LEU A 405 25.31 -24.57 3.63
CA LEU A 405 24.13 -23.72 3.40
C LEU A 405 23.34 -24.24 2.20
N TRP A 406 22.19 -23.63 1.93
CA TRP A 406 21.40 -23.93 0.74
C TRP A 406 21.65 -22.87 -0.32
N ASP A 407 21.98 -23.33 -1.53
CA ASP A 407 21.98 -22.51 -2.74
C ASP A 407 20.82 -22.83 -3.70
N PRO A 408 20.38 -21.87 -4.54
CA PRO A 408 19.27 -22.07 -5.48
C PRO A 408 19.39 -23.26 -6.43
N ASP A 409 20.60 -23.77 -6.72
CA ASP A 409 20.81 -24.92 -7.60
C ASP A 409 21.01 -26.25 -6.87
N GLU A 410 20.81 -26.28 -5.55
CA GLU A 410 21.09 -27.43 -4.69
C GLU A 410 19.88 -28.29 -4.35
N GLY A 411 18.70 -27.93 -4.84
CA GLY A 411 17.46 -28.71 -4.64
C GLY A 411 16.49 -28.01 -3.71
N GLU A 412 15.82 -28.78 -2.85
CA GLU A 412 14.81 -28.25 -1.94
C GLU A 412 15.43 -27.31 -0.91
N ARG A 413 14.73 -26.20 -0.65
CA ARG A 413 15.21 -25.18 0.27
C ARG A 413 15.10 -25.66 1.71
N TRP A 414 16.18 -25.53 2.48
CA TRP A 414 16.25 -25.97 3.86
C TRP A 414 17.03 -24.98 4.74
N THR A 415 16.87 -25.07 6.06
CA THR A 415 17.58 -24.24 7.03
C THR A 415 17.76 -24.98 8.37
N TRP A 416 18.74 -24.53 9.15
CA TRP A 416 18.95 -24.98 10.52
C TRP A 416 18.15 -24.14 11.51
N THR A 417 17.56 -24.80 12.50
CA THR A 417 17.04 -24.11 13.68
C THR A 417 18.19 -23.53 14.51
N GLN A 418 18.05 -22.29 14.92
CA GLN A 418 19.08 -21.49 15.59
C GLN A 418 19.40 -22.03 17.00
N ALA A 419 20.63 -21.77 17.44
CA ALA A 419 21.02 -21.87 18.84
C ALA A 419 20.88 -20.49 19.48
N ASP A 420 20.74 -20.46 20.81
CA ASP A 420 20.75 -19.24 21.61
C ASP A 420 21.95 -18.35 21.25
N ASN A 421 21.70 -17.08 20.89
CA ASN A 421 22.76 -16.15 20.57
C ASN A 421 23.24 -15.46 21.87
N PRO A 422 24.51 -15.66 22.28
CA PRO A 422 25.01 -15.08 23.53
C PRO A 422 25.08 -13.54 23.52
N GLU A 423 24.98 -12.90 22.35
CA GLU A 423 24.98 -11.44 22.20
C GLU A 423 23.60 -10.81 22.48
N THR A 424 22.52 -11.60 22.37
CA THR A 424 21.13 -11.19 22.64
C THR A 424 20.64 -11.81 23.94
N ALA A 425 21.40 -11.66 25.02
CA ALA A 425 21.22 -12.37 26.31
C ALA A 425 19.83 -12.31 27.01
N ASN A 426 18.87 -11.55 26.50
CA ASN A 426 17.49 -11.47 26.99
C ASN A 426 16.46 -12.06 26.01
N ILE A 427 16.89 -12.59 24.87
CA ILE A 427 16.09 -13.20 23.82
C ILE A 427 16.62 -14.63 23.66
N ASP A 428 15.76 -15.63 23.78
CA ASP A 428 16.11 -17.03 23.51
C ASP A 428 15.71 -17.36 22.06
N GLU A 429 16.68 -17.41 21.16
CA GLU A 429 16.46 -17.80 19.76
C GLU A 429 16.54 -19.31 19.52
N THR A 430 16.74 -20.11 20.58
CA THR A 430 16.88 -21.55 20.43
C THR A 430 15.66 -22.13 19.73
N GLY A 431 15.90 -22.90 18.67
CA GLY A 431 14.84 -23.54 17.90
C GLY A 431 14.20 -22.67 16.82
N GLN A 432 14.47 -21.36 16.77
CA GLN A 432 13.91 -20.50 15.73
C GLN A 432 14.44 -20.87 14.34
N TYR A 433 13.59 -20.84 13.32
CA TYR A 433 13.99 -20.97 11.92
C TYR A 433 13.30 -19.92 11.06
N VAL A 434 13.96 -19.54 9.96
CA VAL A 434 13.46 -18.54 9.01
C VAL A 434 13.78 -18.98 7.59
N PHE A 435 12.79 -18.88 6.71
CA PHE A 435 12.94 -18.85 5.26
C PHE A 435 12.58 -17.45 4.79
N GLY A 436 13.59 -16.63 4.48
CA GLY A 436 13.41 -15.30 3.88
C GLY A 436 13.22 -15.38 2.36
N ASP A 437 12.96 -14.25 1.70
CA ASP A 437 12.96 -14.15 0.22
C ASP A 437 12.09 -15.21 -0.49
N LEU A 438 10.93 -15.54 0.07
CA LEU A 438 9.99 -16.48 -0.53
C LEU A 438 9.00 -15.75 -1.42
N LEU A 439 8.88 -16.17 -2.67
CA LEU A 439 7.83 -15.68 -3.54
C LEU A 439 6.44 -16.03 -2.95
N PRO A 440 5.41 -15.22 -3.18
CA PRO A 440 4.06 -15.56 -2.74
C PRO A 440 3.62 -16.91 -3.32
N GLY A 441 2.95 -17.72 -2.51
CA GLY A 441 2.61 -19.08 -2.93
C GLY A 441 2.30 -20.03 -1.79
N THR A 442 2.08 -21.28 -2.15
CA THR A 442 1.83 -22.35 -1.21
C THR A 442 3.12 -23.10 -0.90
N TYR A 443 3.50 -23.15 0.37
CA TYR A 443 4.68 -23.87 0.84
C TYR A 443 4.29 -24.99 1.79
N THR A 444 4.87 -26.17 1.60
CA THR A 444 4.77 -27.26 2.59
C THR A 444 6.06 -27.29 3.39
N VAL A 445 5.98 -26.98 4.67
CA VAL A 445 7.13 -26.95 5.57
C VAL A 445 7.20 -28.28 6.33
N ARG A 446 8.39 -28.89 6.35
CA ARG A 446 8.68 -30.17 7.00
C ARG A 446 9.99 -30.12 7.78
N GLU A 447 10.20 -31.15 8.57
CA GLU A 447 11.46 -31.37 9.28
C GLU A 447 12.10 -32.69 8.86
N VAL A 448 13.42 -32.77 8.98
CA VAL A 448 14.14 -34.05 8.92
C VAL A 448 14.16 -34.64 10.32
N LEU A 449 13.37 -35.69 10.54
CA LEU A 449 13.22 -36.35 11.85
C LEU A 449 14.48 -37.16 12.23
N PRO A 450 15.24 -36.79 13.27
CA PRO A 450 16.37 -37.57 13.76
C PRO A 450 15.91 -38.89 14.38
N ALA A 451 16.78 -39.90 14.36
CA ALA A 451 16.47 -41.20 14.93
C ALA A 451 16.19 -41.11 16.44
N GLY A 452 15.12 -41.78 16.90
CA GLY A 452 14.70 -41.81 18.31
C GLY A 452 13.69 -40.74 18.71
N TRP A 453 13.31 -39.87 17.77
CA TRP A 453 12.31 -38.82 17.93
C TRP A 453 11.03 -39.14 17.15
N ALA A 454 9.88 -38.68 17.62
CA ALA A 454 8.57 -38.91 16.99
C ALA A 454 7.74 -37.64 16.82
N ALA A 455 7.38 -37.30 15.58
CA ALA A 455 6.72 -36.03 15.21
C ALA A 455 5.26 -36.02 15.63
N ASN A 456 4.85 -34.98 16.37
CA ASN A 456 3.48 -34.89 16.90
C ASN A 456 2.63 -33.74 16.29
N ASN A 457 3.21 -32.57 15.99
CA ASN A 457 2.49 -31.45 15.37
C ASN A 457 3.44 -30.51 14.58
N PRO A 458 3.17 -30.27 13.29
CA PRO A 458 2.44 -31.23 12.46
C PRO A 458 3.08 -32.63 12.58
N GLY A 459 2.29 -33.67 12.32
CA GLY A 459 2.84 -35.01 12.14
C GLY A 459 3.83 -35.07 10.96
N PRO A 460 4.29 -36.27 10.56
CA PRO A 460 5.31 -36.43 9.51
C PRO A 460 4.94 -35.80 8.15
N GLU A 461 3.68 -35.42 7.95
CA GLU A 461 3.17 -34.76 6.74
C GLU A 461 3.51 -33.27 6.65
N GLY A 462 3.99 -32.63 7.74
CA GLY A 462 4.30 -31.21 7.76
C GLY A 462 3.06 -30.31 7.79
N TYR A 463 3.26 -29.01 7.56
CA TYR A 463 2.18 -28.03 7.48
C TYR A 463 2.27 -27.18 6.22
N THR A 464 1.13 -26.68 5.76
CA THR A 464 1.05 -25.83 4.57
C THR A 464 0.88 -24.37 4.96
N VAL A 465 1.67 -23.48 4.36
CA VAL A 465 1.57 -22.03 4.45
C VAL A 465 1.07 -21.46 3.13
N GLN A 466 0.13 -20.53 3.20
CA GLN A 466 -0.21 -19.65 2.10
C GLN A 466 0.48 -18.31 2.33
N LEU A 467 1.52 -18.02 1.57
CA LEU A 467 2.27 -16.78 1.67
C LEU A 467 1.70 -15.76 0.69
N GLN A 468 1.33 -14.58 1.20
CA GLN A 468 0.91 -13.43 0.40
C GLN A 468 2.12 -12.54 0.07
N PRO A 469 2.04 -11.66 -0.94
CA PRO A 469 3.05 -10.62 -1.18
C PRO A 469 3.36 -9.82 0.08
N GLY A 470 4.65 -9.64 0.40
CA GLY A 470 5.10 -8.94 1.61
C GLY A 470 4.70 -9.62 2.93
N GLY A 471 4.12 -10.83 2.86
CA GLY A 471 3.56 -11.52 4.00
C GLY A 471 4.65 -12.00 4.96
N MET A 472 4.49 -11.65 6.24
CA MET A 472 5.21 -12.30 7.32
C MET A 472 4.26 -13.26 8.02
N THR A 473 4.66 -14.54 8.11
CA THR A 473 3.98 -15.47 9.01
C THR A 473 4.70 -15.45 10.36
N LEU A 474 4.07 -14.79 11.34
CA LEU A 474 4.51 -14.81 12.74
C LEU A 474 4.08 -16.12 13.42
N PRO A 475 4.82 -16.58 14.44
CA PRO A 475 4.34 -17.65 15.32
C PRO A 475 3.14 -17.11 16.11
N VAL A 476 1.91 -17.42 15.67
CA VAL A 476 0.73 -17.09 16.47
C VAL A 476 0.62 -18.12 17.60
N PRO A 477 0.45 -17.70 18.88
CA PRO A 477 0.29 -18.59 20.03
C PRO A 477 -0.98 -19.50 20.03
N ASP A 478 -1.76 -19.52 18.94
CA ASP A 478 -3.19 -19.85 18.97
C ASP A 478 -3.60 -21.00 18.01
N GLY A 479 -2.64 -21.85 17.59
CA GLY A 479 -3.00 -23.17 17.02
C GLY A 479 -2.90 -23.36 15.49
N ARG A 480 -1.88 -22.76 14.85
CA ARG A 480 -0.98 -23.31 13.79
C ARG A 480 -0.40 -22.17 12.92
N PRO A 481 0.86 -22.24 12.41
CA PRO A 481 1.78 -23.37 12.41
C PRO A 481 3.18 -23.10 13.01
N ALA A 482 3.67 -24.02 13.84
CA ALA A 482 5.06 -24.15 14.24
C ALA A 482 5.53 -25.58 13.90
N LEU A 483 6.74 -25.76 13.36
CA LEU A 483 7.44 -27.06 13.39
C LEU A 483 8.22 -27.16 14.67
N GLY A 484 7.55 -27.47 15.76
CA GLY A 484 8.05 -28.20 16.91
C GLY A 484 7.00 -29.27 17.08
N ASN A 485 7.31 -30.55 16.96
CA ASN A 485 7.29 -31.35 18.17
C ASN A 485 7.80 -32.74 17.93
N ASN A 486 8.84 -33.15 18.66
CA ASN A 486 9.20 -34.55 18.75
C ASN A 486 9.21 -35.06 20.18
N THR A 487 8.73 -36.29 20.36
CA THR A 487 8.83 -37.06 21.62
C THR A 487 10.00 -38.03 21.53
N ILE A 488 10.82 -38.19 22.57
CA ILE A 488 11.82 -39.28 22.64
C ILE A 488 11.08 -40.60 22.89
N ASP A 489 11.20 -41.59 22.00
CA ASP A 489 10.71 -42.96 22.21
C ASP A 489 11.86 -43.89 22.63
N ASN A 490 11.85 -44.27 23.90
CA ASN A 490 12.87 -45.12 24.50
C ASN A 490 12.65 -46.62 24.18
N GLY A 491 11.63 -46.98 23.41
CA GLY A 491 11.35 -48.35 22.96
C GLY A 491 10.93 -49.32 24.09
N LEU A 492 10.39 -48.82 25.21
CA LEU A 492 9.92 -49.65 26.32
C LEU A 492 8.40 -49.92 26.23
N PRO A 493 7.92 -51.15 26.46
CA PRO A 493 6.49 -51.46 26.46
C PRO A 493 5.74 -50.73 27.58
N GLU A 494 4.46 -50.45 27.32
CA GLU A 494 3.51 -49.85 28.26
C GLU A 494 3.50 -50.66 29.59
N GLY A 495 4.02 -50.07 30.68
CA GLY A 495 4.01 -50.65 32.03
C GLY A 495 5.35 -50.86 32.74
N ASP A 496 6.49 -50.48 32.16
CA ASP A 496 7.79 -50.53 32.86
C ASP A 496 7.99 -49.33 33.82
N PRO A 497 8.74 -49.47 34.94
CA PRO A 497 8.78 -48.52 36.06
C PRO A 497 9.38 -47.13 35.79
N GLY A 498 9.64 -46.77 34.54
CA GLY A 498 10.09 -45.44 34.11
C GLY A 498 8.98 -44.58 33.47
N HIS A 499 7.76 -45.10 33.31
CA HIS A 499 6.63 -44.39 32.70
C HIS A 499 5.80 -43.67 33.78
N PHE A 500 5.77 -42.34 33.74
CA PHE A 500 4.84 -41.54 34.55
C PHE A 500 3.77 -40.91 33.64
N SER A 501 2.51 -41.23 33.90
CA SER A 501 1.36 -40.51 33.37
C SER A 501 0.55 -39.93 34.54
N VAL A 502 0.03 -38.72 34.36
CA VAL A 502 -1.02 -38.15 35.22
C VAL A 502 -2.17 -37.72 34.34
N GLN A 503 -3.35 -38.31 34.59
CA GLN A 503 -4.61 -37.98 33.95
C GLN A 503 -5.60 -37.53 35.03
N LEU A 504 -6.27 -36.39 34.84
CA LEU A 504 -7.59 -36.09 35.42
C LEU A 504 -8.39 -35.23 34.42
N GLY A 505 -9.51 -35.76 33.92
CA GLY A 505 -10.60 -34.99 33.24
C GLY A 505 -11.58 -34.39 34.26
N PRO A 506 -12.85 -33.99 33.93
CA PRO A 506 -13.58 -34.10 32.64
C PRO A 506 -14.41 -32.84 32.22
N GLY A 507 -14.75 -32.75 30.93
CA GLY A 507 -15.82 -31.90 30.37
C GLY A 507 -15.37 -31.21 29.07
N GLY A 508 -15.49 -31.84 27.90
CA GLY A 508 -16.69 -31.77 27.05
C GLY A 508 -16.79 -30.35 26.46
N THR A 509 -16.53 -30.12 25.16
CA THR A 509 -17.50 -30.40 24.09
C THR A 509 -16.89 -30.40 22.69
N THR A 510 -17.37 -31.37 21.89
CA THR A 510 -17.62 -31.38 20.43
C THR A 510 -16.84 -30.47 19.49
N ASP A 511 -16.13 -31.17 18.61
CA ASP A 511 -15.70 -30.77 17.28
C ASP A 511 -16.89 -30.68 16.31
N THR A 512 -16.98 -29.61 15.51
CA THR A 512 -17.70 -29.61 14.22
C THR A 512 -17.14 -28.50 13.32
N VAL A 513 -16.38 -28.89 12.31
CA VAL A 513 -15.93 -28.06 11.19
C VAL A 513 -17.11 -27.52 10.40
N HIS A 514 -17.11 -26.22 10.10
CA HIS A 514 -17.71 -25.67 8.89
C HIS A 514 -16.82 -24.54 8.34
N LEU A 515 -16.14 -24.84 7.23
CA LEU A 515 -15.69 -23.83 6.28
C LEU A 515 -16.88 -23.43 5.41
N ALA A 516 -17.32 -22.18 5.50
CA ALA A 516 -17.88 -21.39 4.37
C ALA A 516 -18.41 -20.02 4.85
N GLY A 517 -17.82 -18.93 4.34
CA GLY A 517 -18.52 -17.66 4.13
C GLY A 517 -18.32 -16.55 5.16
N THR A 518 -17.59 -15.51 4.74
CA THR A 518 -17.75 -14.07 5.07
C THR A 518 -18.30 -13.69 6.44
N SER A 519 -17.43 -13.61 7.46
CA SER A 519 -17.54 -12.69 8.60
C SER A 519 -16.36 -12.95 9.54
N THR A 520 -15.42 -12.02 9.63
CA THR A 520 -14.36 -12.07 10.65
C THR A 520 -14.97 -11.60 11.97
N VAL A 521 -15.04 -12.48 12.97
CA VAL A 521 -15.39 -12.12 14.34
C VAL A 521 -14.06 -11.95 15.10
N PHE A 522 -13.86 -10.78 15.70
CA PHE A 522 -12.81 -10.60 16.71
C PHE A 522 -13.46 -10.75 18.09
N GLU A 523 -13.00 -11.72 18.89
CA GLU A 523 -13.28 -11.74 20.32
C GLU A 523 -12.28 -10.85 21.03
N TYR A 524 -12.74 -10.01 21.95
CA TYR A 524 -11.89 -9.20 22.81
C TYR A 524 -12.26 -9.47 24.27
N THR A 525 -11.26 -9.51 25.16
CA THR A 525 -11.47 -9.61 26.60
C THR A 525 -10.84 -8.39 27.26
N ALA A 526 -11.63 -7.62 28.02
CA ALA A 526 -11.14 -6.54 28.86
C ALA A 526 -11.22 -6.95 30.33
N TYR A 527 -10.21 -6.57 31.13
CA TYR A 527 -10.16 -6.84 32.57
C TYR A 527 -10.34 -5.57 33.38
N LEU A 528 -11.09 -5.65 34.47
CA LEU A 528 -11.18 -4.60 35.48
C LEU A 528 -10.59 -5.14 36.78
N ASP A 529 -9.36 -4.71 37.13
CA ASP A 529 -8.79 -5.00 38.43
C ASP A 529 -9.08 -3.84 39.39
N VAL A 530 -10.07 -4.05 40.25
CA VAL A 530 -10.40 -3.15 41.35
C VAL A 530 -9.70 -3.65 42.61
N ASN A 531 -8.35 -3.63 42.70
CA ASN A 531 -7.58 -3.66 43.97
C ASN A 531 -6.04 -3.57 43.83
N ALA A 532 -5.48 -2.61 43.08
CA ALA A 532 -4.05 -2.30 43.19
C ALA A 532 -3.76 -1.36 44.39
N GLN A 533 -3.64 -1.91 45.60
CA GLN A 533 -3.15 -1.18 46.78
C GLN A 533 -1.75 -1.68 47.17
N GLY A 534 -0.76 -0.78 47.10
CA GLY A 534 0.65 -1.06 47.41
C GLY A 534 0.95 -1.50 48.86
N PRO A 535 2.23 -1.80 49.18
CA PRO A 535 2.61 -2.67 50.30
C PRO A 535 2.69 -1.99 51.69
N ASN A 536 1.83 -1.02 52.01
CA ASN A 536 1.80 -0.41 53.34
C ASN A 536 0.36 -0.09 53.83
N ALA A 537 -0.20 -1.08 54.53
CA ALA A 537 -0.89 -0.98 55.81
C ALA A 537 -2.19 -0.14 55.95
N ASP A 538 -3.26 -0.90 56.15
CA ASP A 538 -4.10 -0.95 57.38
C ASP A 538 -5.46 -0.22 57.45
N LEU A 539 -6.48 -1.09 57.55
CA LEU A 539 -7.72 -1.05 58.35
C LEU A 539 -8.96 -0.30 57.81
N GLY A 540 -9.88 -1.09 57.23
CA GLY A 540 -11.32 -0.89 57.35
C GLY A 540 -12.15 -1.66 56.31
N ALA A 541 -12.59 -2.88 56.65
CA ALA A 541 -13.63 -3.75 56.06
C ALA A 541 -14.05 -3.61 54.57
N PRO A 542 -14.15 -4.72 53.81
CA PRO A 542 -14.57 -4.69 52.40
C PRO A 542 -16.05 -4.31 52.26
N ASP A 543 -16.33 -3.25 51.49
CA ASP A 543 -17.65 -3.08 50.87
C ASP A 543 -17.78 -4.16 49.78
N VAL A 544 -18.70 -5.11 50.00
CA VAL A 544 -19.02 -6.16 49.03
C VAL A 544 -19.87 -5.54 47.93
N PHE A 545 -19.33 -5.50 46.70
CA PHE A 545 -20.06 -5.07 45.52
C PHE A 545 -20.84 -6.27 44.94
N ASP A 546 -22.16 -6.15 44.82
CA ASP A 546 -23.02 -7.16 44.20
C ASP A 546 -23.25 -6.78 42.72
N LEU A 547 -22.84 -7.65 41.80
CA LEU A 547 -22.92 -7.43 40.35
C LEU A 547 -24.36 -7.41 39.80
N GLN A 548 -25.37 -7.69 40.64
CA GLN A 548 -26.78 -7.72 40.23
C GLN A 548 -27.42 -6.33 40.08
N ASP A 549 -26.75 -5.23 40.46
CA ASP A 549 -27.30 -3.86 40.41
C ASP A 549 -27.11 -3.15 39.04
N ILE A 550 -26.51 -3.78 38.03
CA ILE A 550 -26.51 -3.29 36.63
C ILE A 550 -27.86 -3.62 36.00
N GLY A 551 -28.92 -2.97 36.50
CA GLY A 551 -30.31 -3.22 36.14
C GLY A 551 -30.85 -2.27 35.07
N ALA A 552 -30.29 -2.23 33.87
CA ALA A 552 -30.99 -1.69 32.70
C ALA A 552 -30.40 -2.20 31.38
N ALA A 553 -31.25 -2.76 30.51
CA ALA A 553 -30.90 -3.00 29.11
C ALA A 553 -30.75 -1.66 28.37
N PRO A 554 -29.69 -1.46 27.55
CA PRO A 554 -29.50 -0.22 26.81
C PRO A 554 -30.60 -0.04 25.74
N THR A 555 -31.07 1.19 25.56
CA THR A 555 -32.00 1.59 24.48
C THR A 555 -31.24 2.06 23.25
N PHE A 556 -31.57 1.51 22.08
CA PHE A 556 -30.96 1.86 20.78
C PHE A 556 -31.61 3.11 20.16
N VAL A 557 -30.79 4.03 19.63
CA VAL A 557 -31.25 5.15 18.78
C VAL A 557 -30.73 4.92 17.36
N ALA A 558 -31.65 4.80 16.40
CA ALA A 558 -31.33 4.52 15.00
C ALA A 558 -30.86 5.78 14.26
N GLY A 559 -29.66 5.70 13.69
CA GLY A 559 -29.15 6.53 12.59
C GLY A 559 -28.39 5.62 11.61
N ASN A 560 -28.36 5.97 10.32
CA ASN A 560 -27.91 5.10 9.21
C ASN A 560 -26.42 4.70 9.26
N PHE A 561 -26.06 3.80 10.17
CA PHE A 561 -24.80 3.09 10.22
C PHE A 561 -25.08 1.61 10.52
N ALA A 562 -24.20 0.72 10.06
CA ALA A 562 -24.34 -0.72 10.27
C ALA A 562 -24.52 -1.01 11.77
N THR A 563 -25.60 -1.72 12.10
CA THR A 563 -25.99 -1.98 13.49
C THR A 563 -24.93 -2.84 14.17
N SER A 564 -24.30 -2.31 15.22
CA SER A 564 -23.56 -3.12 16.18
C SER A 564 -24.48 -3.55 17.33
N GLN A 565 -24.48 -4.84 17.64
CA GLN A 565 -25.12 -5.36 18.85
C GLN A 565 -24.04 -5.60 19.90
N ALA A 566 -24.26 -5.07 21.11
CA ALA A 566 -23.50 -5.41 22.30
C ALA A 566 -24.37 -6.31 23.20
N THR A 567 -23.91 -7.54 23.48
CA THR A 567 -24.58 -8.42 24.45
C THR A 567 -23.73 -8.50 25.70
N ILE A 568 -24.34 -8.22 26.86
CA ILE A 568 -23.68 -8.30 28.17
C ILE A 568 -24.21 -9.55 28.87
N THR A 569 -23.32 -10.49 29.17
CA THR A 569 -23.68 -11.67 29.97
C THR A 569 -22.96 -11.62 31.31
N PRO A 570 -23.66 -11.54 32.45
CA PRO A 570 -23.01 -11.63 33.75
C PRO A 570 -22.56 -13.08 33.99
N SER A 571 -21.26 -13.32 34.16
CA SER A 571 -20.76 -14.60 34.66
C SER A 571 -20.55 -14.53 36.17
N THR A 572 -20.87 -15.61 36.88
CA THR A 572 -20.66 -15.71 38.33
C THR A 572 -19.17 -15.85 38.63
N GLY A 573 -18.45 -14.73 38.64
CA GLY A 573 -17.01 -14.71 38.86
C GLY A 573 -16.32 -13.34 38.83
N GLY A 574 -17.05 -12.23 38.70
CA GLY A 574 -16.42 -10.90 38.59
C GLY A 574 -16.00 -10.51 37.17
N GLN A 575 -16.35 -11.31 36.17
CA GLN A 575 -16.05 -11.06 34.77
C GLN A 575 -17.31 -10.59 34.04
N ILE A 576 -17.20 -9.52 33.26
CA ILE A 576 -18.26 -9.05 32.36
C ILE A 576 -17.83 -9.37 30.94
N ASP A 577 -18.57 -10.26 30.29
CA ASP A 577 -18.34 -10.56 28.88
C ASP A 577 -19.16 -9.58 28.04
N VAL A 578 -18.46 -8.79 27.21
CA VAL A 578 -19.08 -7.88 26.25
C VAL A 578 -18.75 -8.40 24.85
N GLN A 579 -19.77 -8.86 24.13
CA GLN A 579 -19.63 -9.22 22.72
C GLN A 579 -20.11 -8.08 21.84
N ILE A 580 -19.25 -7.54 20.96
CA ILE A 580 -19.63 -6.56 19.93
C ILE A 580 -19.64 -7.25 18.58
N GLN A 581 -20.78 -7.23 17.91
CA GLN A 581 -20.90 -7.71 16.52
C GLN A 581 -20.85 -6.51 15.57
N VAL A 582 -19.88 -6.47 14.65
CA VAL A 582 -19.74 -5.39 13.66
C VAL A 582 -20.15 -5.89 12.29
N GLY A 583 -21.10 -5.20 11.65
CA GLY A 583 -21.43 -5.43 10.24
C GLY A 583 -20.62 -4.48 9.36
N ILE A 584 -19.80 -5.00 8.44
CA ILE A 584 -19.09 -4.20 7.44
C ILE A 584 -19.86 -4.27 6.13
N ILE A 585 -20.09 -3.13 5.47
CA ILE A 585 -20.63 -3.11 4.10
C ILE A 585 -19.47 -3.47 3.16
N PRO A 586 -19.62 -4.51 2.30
CA PRO A 586 -18.57 -4.88 1.35
C PRO A 586 -18.13 -3.68 0.49
N GLY A 587 -16.83 -3.41 0.46
CA GLY A 587 -16.24 -2.32 -0.33
C GLY A 587 -16.10 -0.97 0.38
N THR A 588 -16.09 -0.93 1.72
CA THR A 588 -15.78 0.29 2.47
C THR A 588 -14.55 0.09 3.38
N SER A 589 -13.61 1.04 3.33
CA SER A 589 -12.44 1.12 4.21
C SER A 589 -12.66 2.22 5.22
N ALA A 590 -13.26 1.92 6.38
CA ALA A 590 -13.30 2.85 7.49
C ALA A 590 -13.11 2.08 8.81
N LEU A 591 -11.98 2.36 9.47
CA LEU A 591 -11.75 2.03 10.86
C LEU A 591 -11.62 3.34 11.63
N PHE A 592 -12.74 3.83 12.15
CA PHE A 592 -12.75 4.72 13.30
C PHE A 592 -13.81 4.18 14.24
N THR A 593 -13.38 3.60 15.36
CA THR A 593 -14.29 3.31 16.47
C THR A 593 -13.85 4.16 17.66
N ILE A 594 -14.64 5.17 17.99
CA ILE A 594 -14.55 5.89 19.26
C ILE A 594 -15.61 5.27 20.17
N TYR A 595 -15.21 4.79 21.34
CA TYR A 595 -16.13 4.30 22.36
C TYR A 595 -16.38 5.39 23.40
N ASP A 596 -17.61 5.90 23.45
CA ASP A 596 -18.09 6.75 24.55
C ASP A 596 -18.78 5.88 25.60
N PHE A 597 -18.13 5.64 26.74
CA PHE A 597 -18.77 5.01 27.89
C PHE A 597 -19.45 6.09 28.73
N THR A 598 -20.78 6.17 28.68
CA THR A 598 -21.56 6.93 29.68
C THR A 598 -22.07 5.99 30.75
N ALA A 599 -21.39 5.98 31.91
CA ALA A 599 -21.95 5.37 33.11
C ALA A 599 -23.03 6.31 33.67
N SER A 600 -24.31 5.97 33.52
CA SER A 600 -25.37 6.60 34.31
C SER A 600 -25.66 5.73 35.52
N GLY A 601 -25.31 6.23 36.71
CA GLY A 601 -25.55 5.53 37.96
C GLY A 601 -24.33 5.51 38.87
N GLY A 602 -24.10 6.63 39.56
CA GLY A 602 -23.49 6.70 40.89
C GLY A 602 -22.17 5.99 41.21
N ALA A 603 -21.44 5.43 40.24
CA ALA A 603 -20.20 4.70 40.52
C ALA A 603 -19.05 5.67 40.84
N ASP A 604 -18.41 5.46 41.99
CA ASP A 604 -17.20 6.15 42.41
C ASP A 604 -15.98 5.37 41.89
N LEU A 605 -15.29 5.90 40.87
CA LEU A 605 -14.17 5.25 40.18
C LEU A 605 -12.79 5.73 40.67
N ARG A 606 -12.71 6.23 41.91
CA ARG A 606 -11.44 6.67 42.51
C ARG A 606 -10.44 5.51 42.56
N ASN A 607 -9.25 5.72 41.99
CA ASN A 607 -8.14 4.75 41.89
C ASN A 607 -8.38 3.54 40.98
N SER A 608 -9.33 3.60 40.05
CA SER A 608 -9.48 2.57 39.02
C SER A 608 -8.45 2.80 37.90
N THR A 609 -7.63 1.79 37.63
CA THR A 609 -6.68 1.78 36.50
C THR A 609 -7.30 1.03 35.33
N PHE A 610 -7.25 1.60 34.14
CA PHE A 610 -7.68 0.93 32.91
C PHE A 610 -6.44 0.43 32.16
N TRP A 611 -6.41 -0.85 31.82
CA TRP A 611 -5.32 -1.43 31.05
C TRP A 611 -5.78 -1.66 29.61
N GLN A 612 -4.97 -1.22 28.66
CA GLN A 612 -5.04 -1.67 27.28
C GLN A 612 -3.77 -2.47 27.01
N TYR A 613 -3.91 -3.75 26.68
CA TYR A 613 -2.83 -4.48 26.02
C TYR A 613 -2.96 -4.22 24.52
N LEU A 614 -2.06 -3.41 23.99
CA LEU A 614 -1.68 -3.54 22.59
C LEU A 614 -0.66 -4.66 22.55
N ASP A 615 -1.00 -5.73 21.85
CA ASP A 615 -0.02 -6.71 21.42
C ASP A 615 1.05 -5.97 20.60
N SER A 616 2.24 -5.84 21.16
CA SER A 616 3.45 -5.53 20.40
C SER A 616 4.66 -5.98 21.20
N ASP A 617 5.26 -7.07 20.75
CA ASP A 617 6.64 -7.45 21.05
C ASP A 617 7.64 -6.42 20.45
N ILE A 618 7.59 -5.18 20.94
CA ILE A 618 8.68 -4.20 20.80
C ILE A 618 8.93 -3.61 22.19
N TYR A 619 10.00 -4.07 22.83
CA TYR A 619 10.57 -3.39 23.99
C TYR A 619 11.06 -1.99 23.56
N SER A 620 10.25 -0.97 23.80
CA SER A 620 10.74 0.40 23.98
C SER A 620 10.72 0.72 25.48
N SER A 621 11.78 1.32 26.01
CA SER A 621 12.04 1.43 27.46
C SER A 621 11.27 2.57 28.15
N GLY A 622 9.97 2.67 27.89
CA GLY A 622 9.05 3.56 28.60
C GLY A 622 7.62 3.31 28.19
N ASP A 623 6.85 2.65 29.05
CA ASP A 623 5.40 2.44 28.86
C ASP A 623 4.64 3.77 29.01
N ASP A 624 3.62 3.99 28.19
CA ASP A 624 2.67 5.11 28.32
C ASP A 624 1.71 4.84 29.50
N GLU A 625 1.72 5.71 30.52
CA GLU A 625 0.81 5.63 31.66
C GLU A 625 -0.27 6.74 31.56
N LEU A 626 -1.54 6.36 31.45
CA LEU A 626 -2.67 7.31 31.52
C LEU A 626 -3.26 7.32 32.94
N GLU A 627 -2.89 8.33 33.73
CA GLU A 627 -3.44 8.51 35.08
C GLU A 627 -4.65 9.45 35.06
N VAL A 628 -5.82 8.96 35.48
CA VAL A 628 -7.04 9.76 35.60
C VAL A 628 -7.17 10.30 37.02
N LEU A 629 -7.02 11.62 37.19
CA LEU A 629 -7.19 12.29 38.49
C LEU A 629 -8.45 13.17 38.47
N GLY A 630 -9.58 12.64 38.94
CA GLY A 630 -10.81 13.43 39.06
C GLY A 630 -12.01 12.67 39.64
N SER A 631 -13.00 13.42 40.12
CA SER A 631 -14.24 12.90 40.69
C SER A 631 -15.45 13.46 39.94
N VAL A 632 -16.29 12.57 39.40
CA VAL A 632 -17.52 12.93 38.68
C VAL A 632 -18.56 13.58 39.60
N ALA A 633 -18.44 13.43 40.93
CA ALA A 633 -19.34 14.08 41.89
C ALA A 633 -19.18 15.62 41.95
N THR A 634 -18.10 16.19 41.38
CA THR A 634 -17.79 17.63 41.45
C THR A 634 -17.74 18.34 40.09
N ASN A 635 -18.10 17.67 38.98
CA ASN A 635 -18.00 18.21 37.61
C ASN A 635 -16.63 18.77 37.23
N ASP A 636 -15.55 18.16 37.72
CA ASP A 636 -14.18 18.45 37.29
C ASP A 636 -13.58 17.14 36.76
N LEU A 637 -13.46 17.02 35.43
CA LEU A 637 -12.69 15.98 34.77
C LEU A 637 -11.35 16.61 34.35
N ARG A 638 -10.24 16.05 34.82
CA ARG A 638 -8.90 16.41 34.37
C ARG A 638 -8.26 15.19 33.73
N LEU A 639 -7.78 15.37 32.50
CA LEU A 639 -6.92 14.41 31.82
C LEU A 639 -5.50 14.99 31.82
N THR A 640 -4.54 14.20 32.26
CA THR A 640 -3.12 14.57 32.15
C THR A 640 -2.43 13.46 31.39
N THR A 641 -1.80 13.79 30.26
CA THR A 641 -0.85 12.91 29.59
C THR A 641 0.55 13.23 30.11
N VAL A 642 1.33 12.20 30.45
CA VAL A 642 2.70 12.35 30.95
C VAL A 642 3.64 11.67 29.95
N ASP A 643 4.45 12.47 29.25
CA ASP A 643 5.61 11.99 28.47
C ASP A 643 6.87 12.16 29.34
N PRO A 644 7.75 11.15 29.45
CA PRO A 644 8.92 11.22 30.32
C PRO A 644 10.07 12.13 29.82
N THR A 645 9.98 12.82 28.66
CA THR A 645 11.13 13.61 28.16
C THR A 645 11.00 15.13 28.02
N THR A 646 9.83 15.81 27.99
CA THR A 646 9.80 17.28 28.31
C THR A 646 8.40 17.90 28.55
N ASN A 647 8.29 18.64 29.69
CA ASN A 647 7.32 19.69 30.09
C ASN A 647 5.78 19.45 29.99
N ILE A 648 5.19 19.36 31.19
CA ILE A 648 3.76 19.38 31.54
C ILE A 648 2.98 20.49 30.82
N ARG A 649 1.87 20.15 30.14
CA ARG A 649 0.83 21.10 29.73
C ARG A 649 -0.51 20.77 30.38
N GLU A 650 -0.85 21.48 31.45
CA GLU A 650 -2.21 21.49 32.00
C GLU A 650 -3.15 22.26 31.06
N THR A 651 -4.25 21.64 30.64
CA THR A 651 -5.39 22.38 30.05
C THR A 651 -6.57 22.29 31.02
N GLN A 652 -6.91 23.41 31.65
CA GLN A 652 -8.08 23.52 32.51
C GLN A 652 -9.26 24.08 31.70
N MET A 653 -10.33 23.32 31.54
CA MET A 653 -11.61 23.84 31.06
C MET A 653 -12.69 23.62 32.13
N SER A 654 -13.30 24.69 32.59
CA SER A 654 -14.44 24.65 33.51
C SER A 654 -15.69 25.17 32.79
N PHE A 655 -16.74 24.37 32.70
CA PHE A 655 -18.05 24.82 32.21
C PHE A 655 -19.16 24.45 33.21
N PRO A 656 -19.97 25.42 33.68
CA PRO A 656 -21.17 25.13 34.44
C PRO A 656 -22.37 24.93 33.51
N ASN A 657 -23.04 23.78 33.67
CA ASN A 657 -24.38 23.42 33.18
C ASN A 657 -24.54 23.17 31.67
N LEU A 658 -24.59 21.88 31.28
CA LEU A 658 -25.22 21.44 30.03
C LEU A 658 -26.01 20.14 30.28
N THR A 659 -27.30 20.26 30.57
CA THR A 659 -28.26 19.20 30.24
C THR A 659 -28.59 19.32 28.74
N GLY A 660 -28.21 18.33 27.95
CA GLY A 660 -28.68 18.17 26.56
C GLY A 660 -28.01 19.04 25.50
N ALA A 661 -26.68 19.17 25.50
CA ALA A 661 -25.95 19.73 24.35
C ALA A 661 -25.09 18.67 23.66
N MET A 662 -25.25 18.55 22.34
CA MET A 662 -24.29 17.91 21.44
C MET A 662 -23.20 18.93 21.09
N LEU A 663 -21.93 18.54 21.26
CA LEU A 663 -20.79 19.23 20.66
C LEU A 663 -20.41 18.49 19.37
N SER A 664 -20.48 19.19 18.24
CA SER A 664 -19.92 18.73 16.97
C SER A 664 -18.98 19.83 16.45
N GLY A 665 -17.66 19.56 16.43
CA GLY A 665 -16.71 20.38 15.68
C GLY A 665 -15.22 20.31 16.05
N TRP A 666 -14.41 20.08 15.00
CA TRP A 666 -13.08 20.62 14.61
C TRP A 666 -11.79 20.26 15.37
N ALA A 667 -10.85 19.60 14.67
CA ALA A 667 -9.51 20.14 14.34
C ALA A 667 -8.81 19.27 13.27
N ALA A 668 -8.78 19.76 12.02
CA ALA A 668 -7.63 19.57 11.15
C ALA A 668 -6.63 20.69 11.45
N GLN A 669 -5.33 20.44 11.20
CA GLN A 669 -4.27 21.44 10.96
C GLN A 669 -3.53 22.00 12.20
N VAL A 670 -2.40 21.36 12.58
CA VAL A 670 -1.09 21.99 12.91
C VAL A 670 0.00 20.92 12.82
N TYR A 671 0.58 20.70 11.63
CA TYR A 671 1.83 19.92 11.47
C TYR A 671 2.95 20.76 10.81
N SER A 672 2.62 21.87 10.16
CA SER A 672 3.62 22.73 9.50
C SER A 672 4.32 23.73 10.42
N ASP A 673 3.76 24.10 11.57
CA ASP A 673 4.34 25.16 12.41
C ASP A 673 5.34 24.64 13.47
N LEU A 674 5.51 23.31 13.57
CA LEU A 674 6.43 22.66 14.51
C LEU A 674 7.76 22.19 13.87
N GLN A 675 7.81 22.10 12.55
CA GLN A 675 9.01 21.62 11.83
C GLN A 675 10.12 22.68 11.76
N ASP A 676 9.78 23.97 11.75
CA ASP A 676 10.75 25.07 11.64
C ASP A 676 11.40 25.49 12.98
N ASN A 677 10.93 24.96 14.12
CA ASN A 677 11.57 25.22 15.43
C ASN A 677 12.53 24.11 15.88
N ILE A 678 12.69 23.03 15.12
CA ILE A 678 13.55 21.89 15.49
C ILE A 678 14.89 21.88 14.71
N LEU A 679 15.05 22.74 13.71
CA LEU A 679 16.32 22.93 12.98
C LEU A 679 17.00 24.26 13.32
N SER A 680 17.25 24.54 14.61
CA SER A 680 18.41 25.37 14.98
C SER A 680 18.94 25.06 16.38
N ASP A 681 20.19 24.56 16.38
CA ASP A 681 21.24 24.75 17.39
C ASP A 681 21.91 23.45 17.87
N HIS A 682 22.71 22.87 16.97
CA HIS A 682 23.95 22.22 17.37
C HIS A 682 24.98 23.28 17.79
N SER A 683 24.95 23.72 19.04
CA SER A 683 26.15 24.21 19.74
C SER A 683 25.93 24.33 21.25
N GLY A 684 26.33 23.30 21.99
CA GLY A 684 26.34 23.36 23.44
C GLY A 684 27.13 24.57 23.97
N ARG A 685 26.44 25.51 24.64
CA ARG A 685 27.02 26.37 25.70
C ARG A 685 25.93 27.05 26.54
N ARG A 686 26.02 26.84 27.86
CA ARG A 686 25.25 27.55 28.90
C ARG A 686 25.48 29.07 28.83
N ILE A 687 24.41 29.87 28.80
CA ILE A 687 24.40 31.23 29.35
C ILE A 687 23.04 31.52 30.02
N HIS A 688 23.09 31.85 31.32
CA HIS A 688 22.00 32.50 32.07
C HIS A 688 21.74 33.93 31.54
N GLY A 689 20.49 34.37 31.46
CA GLY A 689 20.20 35.80 31.41
C GLY A 689 18.78 36.22 30.98
N HIS A 690 17.98 36.63 31.97
CA HIS A 690 16.96 37.68 31.97
C HIS A 690 16.12 38.04 30.73
N SER A 691 14.79 37.93 30.93
CA SER A 691 13.70 38.87 30.60
C SER A 691 13.89 39.92 29.48
N ARG A 692 12.95 39.96 28.52
CA ARG A 692 11.90 40.99 28.38
C ARG A 692 11.17 40.93 27.02
N SER A 693 9.83 40.91 27.12
CA SER A 693 8.79 41.60 26.35
C SER A 693 8.95 41.97 24.86
N ARG A 694 7.85 41.73 24.13
CA ARG A 694 7.32 42.42 22.93
C ARG A 694 8.20 42.26 21.68
N ARG A 695 7.66 41.88 20.52
CA ARG A 695 6.41 42.28 19.88
C ARG A 695 5.89 41.17 19.00
#